data_AF-A0A3D0NVT6-F1
#
_entry.id   AF-A0A3D0NVT6-F1
#
_cell.length_a   1.000
_cell.length_b   1.000
_cell.length_c   1.000
_cell.angle_alpha   90.00
_cell.angle_beta   90.00
_cell.angle_gamma   90.00
#
_symmetry.space_group_name_H-M   'P 1'
#
loop_
_entity.id
_entity.type
_entity.pdbx_description
1 polymer ?
#
loop_
_entity_poly.entity_id
_entity_poly.type
_entity_poly.pdbx_seq_one_letter_code
_entity_poly.pdbx_strand_id
1 'polypeptide(L)'
;MGDDVSSIVSYLNNENNITIKTVVVGPNVRFYDNGYQFEKCDGVETIDLSHAVLQKAPDAQQDVRLTKLNSMFSSCPDLKTVLFPDSPDTSAVTQMYSMFAGCSSLETVDMSKLNTDSLTTVSSMFSGCSSLRSLDLSAFDFSKITSMNSMFEGCYLTELKLPDSLTSITTGTRLTNFYCSDDLSQNYIGWAKKDTKDIISGNEQYAEFSGASGAGTYVWVENDLDYTFEDGTLTLKSGTLNSDLYGKLRSSLSSTPTKVVINGKTAGAVVLFGKCGSFFNSSTSPKVNVDIIGGLDTSRVTYMYRFFYGTKGGDLDMRLFDTSHVTDMSSLFSETEYDSVTFGDSFNTSAVTDMDYMFYNAKINTVDLENLDTSHVTYFSGMFSGCSTVNNYDLSSLDFSNASSRGLDGLFKNSSIKVFDSNTLKSGSIPNVTSLSSMFEGCTKLTTVKFPAISCPAVTNTSKMFNGCTALTSVDLSALTAAANRDMSSMFNGCTALTGVDFGTNKVSDANYVNISNMFTGCTSLTEMDMAAFAGVKVTSMTGTFKNCTALTTITGLENVAAACGAYAELFSGCSALTTVDTTELQFSTSGYSNSPGLKSMFYNCSSLTEIDLSNLNMCSVYMEKMFAGCSALKKLTLGEPGTNVTLSSLNSSTYFPDMFDGDNNLTDLTIPKTMAIYSGFKLVNEDMVYTGWFKADDETKTVVSGTASYAAIASNTTGNVRYLREAKNYTSNMVKSASLTLEGQIGLNFYAAFPDSVLKNENAYVELSGPNGKQTVMIEDAPYDRVNGYKFTYQLAASQLHDKVTFSVYDGTSTEPLTLHNSLDAAIEGNAYSYAVVDYINTVKKTSNNNYLLNLVKSLEIYGTYAQKYFGYDTDSANESSLDVSSLNYVKNKITYSSVSSYKYSKPDYPEGLKLTGYALVLESTTTFKLYFECDDISKLKFHDLSSGILTPVNISGNQYVIEMKDIVAKKIADDHYIDIEDAETEDRYCRLKVSPLAYVYSALKQLGTSEDASDINLCNLMKAFRYYNTCA
;
A
#
# COMPACT_ATOMS: atom_id res chain seq x y z
N MET A 1 51.18 -40.89 20.62
CA MET A 1 51.24 -39.66 19.80
C MET A 1 50.07 -38.82 20.27
N GLY A 2 50.32 -37.59 20.71
CA GLY A 2 49.27 -36.64 21.12
C GLY A 2 49.12 -35.48 20.14
N ASP A 3 50.00 -35.45 19.14
CA ASP A 3 50.15 -34.42 18.13
C ASP A 3 49.42 -34.88 16.87
N ASP A 4 48.69 -33.96 16.24
CA ASP A 4 48.01 -34.18 14.97
C ASP A 4 49.04 -34.41 13.84
N VAL A 5 48.70 -35.23 12.83
CA VAL A 5 49.60 -35.51 11.70
C VAL A 5 49.90 -34.23 10.92
N SER A 6 48.95 -33.28 10.90
CA SER A 6 49.16 -31.90 10.45
C SER A 6 50.39 -31.23 11.03
N SER A 7 50.63 -31.43 12.33
CA SER A 7 51.69 -30.77 13.09
C SER A 7 53.04 -31.43 12.82
N ILE A 8 53.04 -32.75 12.59
CA ILE A 8 54.22 -33.51 12.15
C ILE A 8 54.60 -33.12 10.71
N VAL A 9 53.64 -33.02 9.79
CA VAL A 9 53.85 -32.60 8.40
C VAL A 9 54.35 -31.16 8.35
N SER A 10 53.68 -30.24 9.05
CA SER A 10 54.08 -28.84 9.13
C SER A 10 55.48 -28.67 9.74
N TYR A 11 55.83 -29.41 10.79
CA TYR A 11 57.17 -29.37 11.40
C TYR A 11 58.27 -29.83 10.43
N LEU A 12 58.04 -30.92 9.70
CA LEU A 12 59.01 -31.50 8.76
C LEU A 12 59.15 -30.66 7.47
N ASN A 13 58.03 -30.12 6.96
CA ASN A 13 58.06 -29.17 5.84
C ASN A 13 58.84 -27.89 6.23
N ASN A 14 58.51 -27.26 7.36
CA ASN A 14 59.01 -25.93 7.72
C ASN A 14 60.41 -25.91 8.34
N GLU A 15 60.73 -26.77 9.33
CA GLU A 15 62.05 -26.73 9.99
C GLU A 15 63.13 -27.53 9.23
N ASN A 16 62.74 -28.57 8.48
CA ASN A 16 63.69 -29.48 7.85
C ASN A 16 63.79 -29.31 6.32
N ASN A 17 62.93 -28.48 5.72
CA ASN A 17 62.88 -28.22 4.28
C ASN A 17 62.66 -29.50 3.45
N ILE A 18 61.91 -30.47 4.01
CA ILE A 18 61.57 -31.76 3.39
C ILE A 18 60.10 -31.71 2.97
N THR A 19 59.82 -31.68 1.67
CA THR A 19 58.43 -31.76 1.17
C THR A 19 57.89 -33.19 1.28
N ILE A 20 56.98 -33.44 2.21
CA ILE A 20 56.30 -34.75 2.32
C ILE A 20 55.23 -34.86 1.25
N LYS A 21 55.43 -35.72 0.24
CA LYS A 21 54.44 -35.98 -0.81
C LYS A 21 53.48 -37.13 -0.52
N THR A 22 53.82 -38.05 0.38
CA THR A 22 52.95 -39.19 0.74
C THR A 22 53.03 -39.47 2.23
N VAL A 23 51.87 -39.66 2.86
CA VAL A 23 51.74 -40.14 4.25
C VAL A 23 51.14 -41.54 4.22
N VAL A 24 51.84 -42.52 4.79
CA VAL A 24 51.37 -43.93 4.87
C VAL A 24 51.09 -44.30 6.32
N VAL A 25 49.89 -44.78 6.60
CA VAL A 25 49.39 -44.99 7.97
C VAL A 25 49.30 -46.48 8.30
N GLY A 26 50.16 -46.93 9.23
CA GLY A 26 50.27 -48.34 9.61
C GLY A 26 49.15 -48.84 10.54
N PRO A 27 48.98 -50.18 10.66
CA PRO A 27 47.86 -50.83 11.36
C PRO A 27 47.80 -50.58 12.88
N ASN A 28 48.87 -50.03 13.46
CA ASN A 28 48.97 -49.72 14.88
C ASN A 28 48.59 -48.25 15.21
N VAL A 29 48.30 -47.42 14.21
CA VAL A 29 47.77 -46.07 14.42
C VAL A 29 46.30 -46.15 14.83
N ARG A 30 45.85 -45.22 15.67
CA ARG A 30 44.47 -45.08 16.14
C ARG A 30 44.05 -43.61 16.05
N PHE A 31 42.75 -43.38 15.89
CA PHE A 31 42.18 -42.08 15.54
C PHE A 31 41.38 -41.49 16.71
N TYR A 32 41.21 -40.17 16.71
CA TYR A 32 40.39 -39.46 17.68
C TYR A 32 38.94 -39.33 17.19
N ASP A 33 37.94 -39.47 18.08
CA ASP A 33 36.52 -39.34 17.71
C ASP A 33 36.02 -37.88 17.61
N ASN A 34 36.90 -37.00 17.12
CA ASN A 34 36.62 -35.62 16.76
C ASN A 34 36.53 -35.45 15.23
N GLY A 35 37.30 -36.24 14.47
CA GLY A 35 37.40 -36.21 13.01
C GLY A 35 38.68 -35.58 12.46
N TYR A 36 39.41 -34.75 13.22
CA TYR A 36 40.52 -33.93 12.74
C TYR A 36 41.87 -34.65 12.93
N GLN A 37 42.35 -35.40 11.92
CA GLN A 37 43.65 -36.10 12.02
C GLN A 37 44.63 -35.88 10.84
N PHE A 38 44.23 -35.16 9.79
CA PHE A 38 45.10 -34.72 8.69
C PHE A 38 44.67 -33.33 8.16
N GLU A 39 44.07 -32.47 8.98
CA GLU A 39 43.69 -31.12 8.54
C GLU A 39 44.96 -30.28 8.25
N LYS A 40 44.99 -29.50 7.16
CA LYS A 40 46.12 -28.61 6.78
C LYS A 40 47.46 -29.34 6.55
N CYS A 41 47.41 -30.53 5.95
CA CYS A 41 48.61 -31.23 5.46
C CYS A 41 49.12 -30.63 4.14
N ASP A 42 49.64 -29.40 4.20
CA ASP A 42 50.27 -28.71 3.06
C ASP A 42 51.36 -29.56 2.40
N GLY A 43 51.46 -29.52 1.07
CA GLY A 43 52.44 -30.26 0.28
C GLY A 43 52.12 -31.73 0.02
N VAL A 44 51.27 -32.37 0.84
CA VAL A 44 50.96 -33.82 0.75
C VAL A 44 50.02 -34.10 -0.42
N GLU A 45 50.44 -34.96 -1.36
CA GLU A 45 49.64 -35.34 -2.54
C GLU A 45 48.81 -36.61 -2.31
N THR A 46 49.24 -37.51 -1.42
CA THR A 46 48.56 -38.79 -1.15
C THR A 46 48.57 -39.12 0.35
N ILE A 47 47.40 -39.49 0.89
CA ILE A 47 47.28 -40.11 2.22
C ILE A 47 46.80 -41.55 2.05
N ASP A 48 47.66 -42.50 2.42
CA ASP A 48 47.41 -43.93 2.33
C ASP A 48 47.00 -44.49 3.71
N LEU A 49 45.72 -44.81 3.84
CA LEU A 49 45.11 -45.48 4.99
C LEU A 49 44.81 -46.97 4.70
N SER A 50 45.24 -47.54 3.57
CA SER A 50 44.90 -48.92 3.17
C SER A 50 45.28 -49.98 4.21
N HIS A 51 46.32 -49.71 5.00
CA HIS A 51 46.83 -50.56 6.07
C HIS A 51 46.37 -50.12 7.47
N ALA A 52 45.57 -49.05 7.59
CA ALA A 52 45.16 -48.47 8.86
C ALA A 52 43.93 -49.15 9.47
N VAL A 53 43.78 -49.07 10.80
CA VAL A 53 42.60 -49.53 11.52
C VAL A 53 41.83 -48.30 12.01
N LEU A 54 40.70 -47.99 11.37
CA LEU A 54 39.85 -46.82 11.68
C LEU A 54 39.07 -47.00 13.00
N GLN A 55 39.80 -47.06 14.12
CA GLN A 55 39.28 -47.23 15.46
C GLN A 55 39.86 -46.18 16.42
N LYS A 56 39.12 -45.92 17.49
CA LYS A 56 39.52 -45.08 18.61
C LYS A 56 40.79 -45.56 19.29
N ALA A 57 41.48 -44.63 19.95
CA ALA A 57 42.44 -44.99 20.99
C ALA A 57 41.72 -45.80 22.11
N PRO A 58 42.33 -46.86 22.69
CA PRO A 58 41.64 -47.70 23.67
C PRO A 58 41.56 -47.06 25.06
N ASP A 59 40.49 -46.31 25.32
CA ASP A 59 40.10 -45.93 26.68
C ASP A 59 39.42 -47.11 27.42
N ALA A 60 39.58 -47.15 28.74
CA ALA A 60 39.13 -48.28 29.55
C ALA A 60 37.58 -48.33 29.66
N GLN A 61 36.96 -49.20 28.86
CA GLN A 61 35.52 -49.51 28.77
C GLN A 61 34.64 -48.53 27.95
N GLN A 62 34.97 -48.32 26.67
CA GLN A 62 33.97 -47.84 25.70
C GLN A 62 34.11 -48.48 24.29
N ASP A 63 33.08 -48.26 23.45
CA ASP A 63 33.02 -48.72 22.07
C ASP A 63 34.13 -48.08 21.22
N VAL A 64 34.96 -48.92 20.59
CA VAL A 64 36.16 -48.52 19.84
C VAL A 64 35.86 -48.01 18.42
N ARG A 65 34.61 -48.10 17.96
CA ARG A 65 34.20 -47.60 16.63
C ARG A 65 34.14 -46.08 16.61
N LEU A 66 34.60 -45.46 15.52
CA LEU A 66 34.49 -44.02 15.30
C LEU A 66 33.03 -43.64 15.05
N THR A 67 32.62 -42.49 15.57
CA THR A 67 31.29 -41.88 15.34
C THR A 67 31.35 -40.64 14.45
N LYS A 68 32.55 -40.08 14.23
CA LYS A 68 32.79 -38.86 13.44
C LYS A 68 34.06 -38.96 12.59
N LEU A 69 33.98 -38.48 11.34
CA LEU A 69 35.12 -38.25 10.45
C LEU A 69 35.11 -36.82 9.88
N ASN A 70 34.61 -35.87 10.68
CA ASN A 70 34.48 -34.46 10.30
C ASN A 70 35.85 -33.82 10.06
N SER A 71 36.03 -33.08 8.97
CA SER A 71 37.29 -32.37 8.67
C SER A 71 38.55 -33.27 8.63
N MET A 72 38.41 -34.55 8.30
CA MET A 72 39.54 -35.51 8.35
C MET A 72 40.73 -35.14 7.48
N PHE A 73 40.48 -34.51 6.33
CA PHE A 73 41.48 -34.07 5.37
C PHE A 73 41.31 -32.59 4.99
N SER A 74 40.59 -31.79 5.79
CA SER A 74 40.26 -30.40 5.43
C SER A 74 41.51 -29.55 5.17
N SER A 75 41.38 -28.59 4.25
CA SER A 75 42.40 -27.61 3.89
C SER A 75 43.75 -28.20 3.48
N CYS A 76 43.79 -29.36 2.80
CA CYS A 76 45.00 -29.92 2.21
C CYS A 76 45.12 -29.54 0.72
N PRO A 77 45.72 -28.39 0.35
CA PRO A 77 45.61 -27.83 -0.99
C PRO A 77 46.22 -28.71 -2.09
N ASP A 78 47.26 -29.47 -1.77
CA ASP A 78 48.00 -30.39 -2.67
C ASP A 78 47.40 -31.81 -2.76
N LEU A 79 46.43 -32.18 -1.89
CA LEU A 79 45.97 -33.57 -1.75
C LEU A 79 45.16 -34.02 -2.97
N LYS A 80 45.68 -35.01 -3.70
CA LYS A 80 45.09 -35.55 -4.95
C LYS A 80 44.20 -36.76 -4.74
N THR A 81 44.50 -37.60 -3.75
CA THR A 81 43.73 -38.81 -3.45
C THR A 81 43.96 -39.33 -2.03
N VAL A 82 43.00 -40.10 -1.52
CA VAL A 82 43.06 -40.85 -0.26
C VAL A 82 42.74 -42.31 -0.54
N LEU A 83 43.56 -43.23 0.00
CA LEU A 83 43.35 -44.67 -0.12
C LEU A 83 42.78 -45.22 1.20
N PHE A 84 41.53 -45.68 1.21
CA PHE A 84 40.91 -46.29 2.39
C PHE A 84 41.27 -47.79 2.53
N PRO A 85 41.10 -48.39 3.73
CA PRO A 85 41.13 -49.86 3.89
C PRO A 85 40.09 -50.56 2.99
N ASP A 86 40.28 -51.87 2.76
CA ASP A 86 39.31 -52.66 1.98
C ASP A 86 37.94 -52.85 2.67
N SER A 87 37.92 -52.83 4.01
CA SER A 87 36.69 -52.98 4.83
C SER A 87 36.79 -52.19 6.15
N PRO A 88 36.72 -50.84 6.13
CA PRO A 88 36.77 -50.03 7.33
C PRO A 88 35.45 -50.07 8.11
N ASP A 89 35.48 -50.35 9.43
CA ASP A 89 34.29 -50.27 10.27
C ASP A 89 33.88 -48.82 10.54
N THR A 90 33.09 -48.30 9.61
CA THR A 90 32.45 -46.98 9.66
C THR A 90 30.97 -47.08 10.05
N SER A 91 30.49 -48.25 10.48
CA SER A 91 29.07 -48.54 10.78
C SER A 91 28.45 -47.64 11.85
N ALA A 92 29.26 -47.05 12.72
CA ALA A 92 28.84 -46.15 13.78
C ALA A 92 29.05 -44.65 13.45
N VAL A 93 29.61 -44.32 12.27
CA VAL A 93 29.86 -42.94 11.86
C VAL A 93 28.54 -42.25 11.51
N THR A 94 28.28 -41.12 12.15
CA THR A 94 27.05 -40.33 11.99
C THR A 94 27.29 -38.98 11.32
N GLN A 95 28.55 -38.53 11.25
CA GLN A 95 28.93 -37.22 10.74
C GLN A 95 30.22 -37.30 9.91
N MET A 96 30.19 -36.68 8.72
CA MET A 96 31.34 -36.49 7.82
C MET A 96 31.37 -35.04 7.28
N TYR A 97 31.00 -34.05 8.08
CA TYR A 97 30.97 -32.67 7.60
C TYR A 97 32.38 -32.17 7.28
N SER A 98 32.51 -31.37 6.22
CA SER A 98 33.77 -30.77 5.75
C SER A 98 34.95 -31.75 5.55
N MET A 99 34.71 -33.06 5.39
CA MET A 99 35.74 -34.11 5.43
C MET A 99 36.92 -33.88 4.47
N PHE A 100 36.68 -33.33 3.28
CA PHE A 100 37.67 -32.93 2.28
C PHE A 100 37.64 -31.42 1.98
N ALA A 101 36.97 -30.61 2.78
CA ALA A 101 36.73 -29.20 2.46
C ALA A 101 38.05 -28.42 2.32
N GLY A 102 38.30 -27.81 1.17
CA GLY A 102 39.54 -27.09 0.86
C GLY A 102 40.63 -27.92 0.18
N CYS A 103 40.37 -29.18 -0.18
CA CYS A 103 41.31 -30.00 -0.97
C CYS A 103 41.30 -29.60 -2.45
N SER A 104 41.83 -28.43 -2.79
CA SER A 104 41.77 -27.88 -4.15
C SER A 104 42.33 -28.81 -5.22
N SER A 105 43.36 -29.61 -4.90
CA SER A 105 43.98 -30.55 -5.85
C SER A 105 43.34 -31.94 -5.88
N LEU A 106 42.21 -32.20 -5.18
CA LEU A 106 41.59 -33.53 -5.10
C LEU A 106 41.04 -33.97 -6.46
N GLU A 107 41.74 -34.88 -7.13
CA GLU A 107 41.38 -35.39 -8.46
C GLU A 107 40.35 -36.52 -8.36
N THR A 108 40.52 -37.44 -7.39
CA THR A 108 39.68 -38.64 -7.20
C THR A 108 39.61 -39.08 -5.74
N VAL A 109 38.50 -39.72 -5.35
CA VAL A 109 38.38 -40.44 -4.08
C VAL A 109 37.38 -41.61 -4.21
N ASP A 110 37.78 -42.80 -3.75
CA ASP A 110 36.89 -43.97 -3.70
C ASP A 110 36.06 -43.96 -2.42
N MET A 111 34.82 -43.48 -2.53
CA MET A 111 33.86 -43.44 -1.44
C MET A 111 33.14 -44.78 -1.20
N SER A 112 33.29 -45.77 -2.08
CA SER A 112 32.56 -47.04 -2.01
C SER A 112 32.97 -47.96 -0.85
N LYS A 113 34.14 -47.71 -0.26
CA LYS A 113 34.68 -48.44 0.89
C LYS A 113 34.00 -48.09 2.22
N LEU A 114 33.29 -46.96 2.30
CA LEU A 114 32.72 -46.46 3.55
C LEU A 114 31.27 -46.92 3.71
N ASN A 115 30.93 -47.49 4.87
CA ASN A 115 29.53 -47.67 5.27
C ASN A 115 28.95 -46.29 5.61
N THR A 116 27.75 -46.00 5.09
CA THR A 116 27.08 -44.70 5.28
C THR A 116 25.71 -44.81 5.92
N ASP A 117 25.28 -46.03 6.26
CA ASP A 117 23.94 -46.37 6.78
C ASP A 117 23.59 -45.64 8.09
N SER A 118 24.55 -45.01 8.76
CA SER A 118 24.37 -44.24 10.00
C SER A 118 24.50 -42.72 9.82
N LEU A 119 24.79 -42.22 8.61
CA LEU A 119 25.06 -40.80 8.38
C LEU A 119 23.83 -39.91 8.52
N THR A 120 24.04 -38.78 9.19
CA THR A 120 23.03 -37.74 9.42
C THR A 120 23.45 -36.37 8.89
N THR A 121 24.74 -36.13 8.65
CA THR A 121 25.25 -34.82 8.21
C THR A 121 26.51 -34.97 7.34
N VAL A 122 26.45 -34.39 6.14
CA VAL A 122 27.51 -34.36 5.11
C VAL A 122 27.75 -32.95 4.54
N SER A 123 27.30 -31.91 5.27
CA SER A 123 27.46 -30.52 4.85
C SER A 123 28.93 -30.15 4.60
N SER A 124 29.17 -29.35 3.56
CA SER A 124 30.48 -28.89 3.07
C SER A 124 31.50 -30.00 2.75
N MET A 125 31.10 -31.29 2.68
CA MET A 125 32.04 -32.43 2.63
C MET A 125 33.14 -32.34 1.56
N PHE A 126 32.85 -31.78 0.39
CA PHE A 126 33.80 -31.57 -0.72
C PHE A 126 33.95 -30.09 -1.11
N SER A 127 33.51 -29.15 -0.27
CA SER A 127 33.57 -27.71 -0.60
C SER A 127 35.00 -27.28 -0.93
N GLY A 128 35.21 -26.57 -2.04
CA GLY A 128 36.53 -26.12 -2.50
C GLY A 128 37.39 -27.18 -3.21
N CYS A 129 36.87 -28.40 -3.48
CA CYS A 129 37.59 -29.41 -4.27
C CYS A 129 37.56 -29.09 -5.78
N SER A 130 38.24 -28.02 -6.18
CA SER A 130 38.18 -27.47 -7.55
C SER A 130 38.81 -28.36 -8.64
N SER A 131 39.69 -29.30 -8.30
CA SER A 131 40.18 -30.35 -9.22
C SER A 131 39.26 -31.56 -9.36
N LEU A 132 38.23 -31.71 -8.54
CA LEU A 132 37.36 -32.88 -8.57
C LEU A 132 36.42 -32.81 -9.79
N ARG A 133 36.56 -33.76 -10.73
CA ARG A 133 35.78 -33.82 -11.98
C ARG A 133 34.68 -34.88 -11.98
N SER A 134 34.87 -35.98 -11.26
CA SER A 134 33.88 -37.07 -11.20
C SER A 134 33.78 -37.59 -9.78
N LEU A 135 32.54 -37.88 -9.34
CA LEU A 135 32.27 -38.44 -8.03
C LEU A 135 31.16 -39.50 -8.10
N ASP A 136 31.42 -40.68 -7.52
CA ASP A 136 30.46 -41.77 -7.42
C ASP A 136 29.99 -41.92 -5.97
N LEU A 137 28.72 -41.57 -5.72
CA LEU A 137 28.03 -41.72 -4.45
C LEU A 137 26.97 -42.82 -4.49
N SER A 138 27.02 -43.75 -5.46
CA SER A 138 26.05 -44.85 -5.55
C SER A 138 26.05 -45.82 -4.35
N ALA A 139 27.07 -45.77 -3.50
CA ALA A 139 27.15 -46.50 -2.23
C ALA A 139 26.60 -45.72 -1.00
N PHE A 140 26.10 -44.49 -1.18
CA PHE A 140 25.60 -43.67 -0.07
C PHE A 140 24.15 -43.99 0.31
N ASP A 141 23.85 -44.06 1.61
CA ASP A 141 22.49 -44.01 2.15
C ASP A 141 22.09 -42.57 2.48
N PHE A 142 21.20 -41.97 1.67
CA PHE A 142 20.65 -40.64 1.94
C PHE A 142 19.43 -40.67 2.89
N SER A 143 18.90 -41.84 3.27
CA SER A 143 17.62 -41.97 3.99
C SER A 143 17.58 -41.34 5.39
N LYS A 144 18.76 -41.06 5.97
CA LYS A 144 18.93 -40.48 7.32
C LYS A 144 19.63 -39.13 7.32
N ILE A 145 20.08 -38.64 6.16
CA ILE A 145 20.82 -37.38 6.05
C ILE A 145 19.86 -36.20 6.19
N THR A 146 20.05 -35.39 7.24
CA THR A 146 19.23 -34.21 7.54
C THR A 146 19.91 -32.89 7.18
N SER A 147 21.20 -32.91 6.82
CA SER A 147 21.94 -31.72 6.38
C SER A 147 23.06 -32.07 5.38
N MET A 148 23.03 -31.41 4.22
CA MET A 148 23.99 -31.53 3.12
C MET A 148 24.34 -30.16 2.49
N ASN A 149 24.21 -29.09 3.28
CA ASN A 149 24.42 -27.71 2.83
C ASN A 149 25.85 -27.51 2.30
N SER A 150 26.04 -26.75 1.22
CA SER A 150 27.37 -26.44 0.66
C SER A 150 28.23 -27.65 0.26
N MET A 151 27.66 -28.87 0.15
CA MET A 151 28.43 -30.12 0.00
C MET A 151 29.43 -30.10 -1.17
N PHE A 152 29.07 -29.46 -2.29
CA PHE A 152 29.91 -29.32 -3.48
C PHE A 152 30.31 -27.86 -3.78
N GLU A 153 30.19 -26.95 -2.81
CA GLU A 153 30.45 -25.53 -3.02
C GLU A 153 31.91 -25.25 -3.40
N GLY A 154 32.15 -24.89 -4.66
CA GLY A 154 33.51 -24.70 -5.21
C GLY A 154 34.12 -25.95 -5.83
N CYS A 155 33.35 -27.02 -6.04
CA CYS A 155 33.72 -28.12 -6.93
C CYS A 155 33.46 -27.73 -8.40
N TYR A 156 34.24 -28.32 -9.31
CA TYR A 156 33.98 -28.26 -10.76
C TYR A 156 33.70 -29.67 -11.32
N LEU A 157 32.65 -30.31 -10.79
CA LEU A 157 32.21 -31.64 -11.21
C LEU A 157 31.66 -31.60 -12.64
N THR A 158 32.10 -32.54 -13.47
CA THR A 158 31.57 -32.81 -14.82
C THR A 158 30.65 -34.04 -14.87
N GLU A 159 30.83 -34.98 -13.94
CA GLU A 159 29.97 -36.17 -13.77
C GLU A 159 29.70 -36.44 -12.28
N LEU A 160 28.46 -36.77 -11.92
CA LEU A 160 28.04 -37.13 -10.57
C LEU A 160 27.10 -38.32 -10.63
N LYS A 161 27.37 -39.39 -9.88
CA LYS A 161 26.52 -40.59 -9.81
C LYS A 161 25.88 -40.73 -8.43
N LEU A 162 24.55 -40.73 -8.40
CA LEU A 162 23.72 -40.72 -7.20
C LEU A 162 23.05 -42.09 -6.94
N PRO A 163 22.81 -42.48 -5.68
CA PRO A 163 22.35 -43.81 -5.29
C PRO A 163 20.84 -44.02 -5.40
N ASP A 164 20.42 -45.29 -5.51
CA ASP A 164 19.01 -45.71 -5.47
C ASP A 164 18.32 -45.39 -4.13
N SER A 165 19.09 -45.13 -3.06
CA SER A 165 18.59 -44.68 -1.75
C SER A 165 17.94 -43.28 -1.81
N LEU A 166 18.25 -42.49 -2.85
CA LEU A 166 17.78 -41.12 -3.07
C LEU A 166 16.34 -41.09 -3.61
N THR A 167 15.44 -41.68 -2.83
CA THR A 167 14.02 -41.90 -3.15
C THR A 167 13.18 -40.63 -3.20
N SER A 168 13.57 -39.58 -2.46
CA SER A 168 13.06 -38.23 -2.64
C SER A 168 14.10 -37.18 -2.23
N ILE A 169 14.44 -36.27 -3.14
CA ILE A 169 14.97 -34.96 -2.76
C ILE A 169 13.76 -34.13 -2.32
N THR A 170 13.69 -33.79 -1.03
CA THR A 170 12.61 -32.99 -0.47
C THR A 170 12.72 -31.54 -0.93
N THR A 171 11.59 -30.83 -1.03
CA THR A 171 11.56 -29.39 -1.32
C THR A 171 12.40 -28.61 -0.30
N GLY A 172 13.50 -28.01 -0.76
CA GLY A 172 14.50 -27.33 0.07
C GLY A 172 15.84 -28.07 0.20
N THR A 173 15.90 -29.36 -0.16
CA THR A 173 17.16 -30.11 -0.29
C THR A 173 17.85 -29.70 -1.58
N ARG A 174 18.76 -28.72 -1.49
CA ARG A 174 19.54 -28.22 -2.62
C ARG A 174 20.88 -28.96 -2.69
N LEU A 175 21.19 -29.65 -3.78
CA LEU A 175 22.58 -29.95 -4.12
C LEU A 175 23.20 -28.67 -4.68
N THR A 176 24.04 -28.04 -3.85
CA THR A 176 24.45 -26.63 -3.99
C THR A 176 25.73 -26.44 -4.80
N ASN A 177 25.77 -25.36 -5.57
CA ASN A 177 26.97 -24.76 -6.16
C ASN A 177 27.75 -25.72 -7.08
N PHE A 178 27.03 -26.37 -8.00
CA PHE A 178 27.60 -26.98 -9.20
C PHE A 178 28.10 -25.90 -10.17
N TYR A 179 29.27 -25.35 -9.90
CA TYR A 179 29.96 -24.52 -10.88
C TYR A 179 30.57 -25.43 -11.95
N CYS A 180 30.42 -25.04 -13.21
CA CYS A 180 31.44 -25.35 -14.20
C CYS A 180 32.54 -24.27 -14.05
N SER A 181 33.81 -24.60 -14.29
CA SER A 181 34.89 -23.60 -14.27
C SER A 181 34.61 -22.48 -15.27
N ASP A 182 35.01 -21.25 -14.96
CA ASP A 182 34.48 -20.01 -15.58
C ASP A 182 34.42 -20.03 -17.13
N ASP A 183 35.46 -20.57 -17.79
CA ASP A 183 35.57 -20.73 -19.25
C ASP A 183 34.40 -21.52 -19.89
N LEU A 184 33.77 -22.45 -19.16
CA LEU A 184 32.75 -23.35 -19.70
C LEU A 184 31.32 -22.77 -19.59
N SER A 185 31.10 -21.78 -18.72
CA SER A 185 29.79 -21.28 -18.32
C SER A 185 28.88 -20.73 -19.45
N GLN A 186 29.43 -20.49 -20.65
CA GLN A 186 28.69 -20.01 -21.82
C GLN A 186 28.18 -21.13 -22.74
N ASN A 187 28.74 -22.35 -22.64
CA ASN A 187 28.53 -23.44 -23.60
C ASN A 187 27.69 -24.61 -23.07
N TYR A 188 27.15 -24.54 -21.85
CA TYR A 188 26.35 -25.62 -21.25
C TYR A 188 24.99 -25.12 -20.76
N ILE A 189 23.94 -25.94 -20.95
CA ILE A 189 22.54 -25.58 -20.64
C ILE A 189 22.08 -26.02 -19.24
N GLY A 190 22.76 -26.99 -18.64
CA GLY A 190 22.47 -27.49 -17.30
C GLY A 190 22.96 -28.93 -17.07
N TRP A 191 22.61 -29.50 -15.91
CA TRP A 191 22.80 -30.93 -15.63
C TRP A 191 21.66 -31.75 -16.18
N ALA A 192 21.96 -32.87 -16.83
CA ALA A 192 20.98 -33.88 -17.22
C ALA A 192 21.35 -35.28 -16.76
N LYS A 193 20.33 -36.13 -16.60
CA LYS A 193 20.53 -37.58 -16.39
C LYS A 193 21.12 -38.19 -17.67
N LYS A 194 22.27 -38.85 -17.54
CA LYS A 194 23.14 -39.30 -18.65
C LYS A 194 22.43 -40.22 -19.65
N ASP A 195 21.52 -41.06 -19.16
CA ASP A 195 20.83 -42.08 -19.96
C ASP A 195 19.58 -41.55 -20.67
N THR A 196 18.85 -40.60 -20.07
CA THR A 196 17.58 -40.08 -20.61
C THR A 196 17.70 -38.70 -21.25
N LYS A 197 18.78 -37.96 -20.94
CA LYS A 197 18.99 -36.54 -21.26
C LYS A 197 17.98 -35.58 -20.62
N ASP A 198 17.27 -36.03 -19.58
CA ASP A 198 16.42 -35.15 -18.79
C ASP A 198 17.27 -34.14 -18.03
N ILE A 199 17.31 -32.91 -18.54
CA ILE A 199 17.84 -31.74 -17.83
C ILE A 199 17.03 -31.55 -16.54
N ILE A 200 17.71 -31.64 -15.40
CA ILE A 200 17.17 -31.54 -14.04
C ILE A 200 17.45 -30.18 -13.38
N SER A 201 18.35 -29.37 -13.94
CA SER A 201 18.63 -28.02 -13.49
C SER A 201 18.96 -27.12 -14.67
N GLY A 202 18.51 -25.86 -14.63
CA GLY A 202 19.06 -24.84 -15.53
C GLY A 202 20.48 -24.42 -15.09
N ASN A 203 20.91 -23.26 -15.56
CA ASN A 203 22.16 -22.62 -15.15
C ASN A 203 22.08 -21.88 -13.79
N GLU A 204 21.11 -22.22 -12.95
CA GLU A 204 21.04 -21.77 -11.56
C GLU A 204 22.20 -22.35 -10.74
N GLN A 205 22.58 -21.68 -9.65
CA GLN A 205 23.61 -22.13 -8.70
C GLN A 205 23.28 -23.47 -7.98
N TYR A 206 22.15 -24.11 -8.27
CA TYR A 206 21.59 -25.22 -7.51
C TYR A 206 20.88 -26.20 -8.45
N ALA A 207 20.98 -27.50 -8.21
CA ALA A 207 20.13 -28.47 -8.88
C ALA A 207 18.88 -28.78 -8.04
N GLU A 208 17.69 -28.42 -8.55
CA GLU A 208 16.38 -28.67 -7.93
C GLU A 208 15.73 -29.95 -8.49
N PHE A 209 16.17 -31.10 -8.01
CA PHE A 209 15.58 -32.40 -8.34
C PHE A 209 14.15 -32.46 -7.78
N SER A 210 13.14 -32.58 -8.65
CA SER A 210 11.73 -32.65 -8.23
C SER A 210 11.00 -33.81 -8.93
N GLY A 211 10.47 -34.74 -8.13
CA GLY A 211 9.70 -35.89 -8.60
C GLY A 211 10.55 -37.09 -9.05
N ALA A 212 10.11 -38.30 -8.65
CA ALA A 212 10.82 -39.57 -8.85
C ALA A 212 12.23 -39.64 -8.23
N SER A 213 12.87 -40.82 -8.29
CA SER A 213 14.16 -41.06 -7.63
C SER A 213 15.31 -40.31 -8.31
N GLY A 214 16.09 -39.59 -7.52
CA GLY A 214 17.28 -38.85 -7.97
C GLY A 214 18.50 -39.74 -8.30
N ALA A 215 18.26 -41.03 -8.55
CA ALA A 215 19.29 -42.05 -8.72
C ALA A 215 19.82 -42.11 -10.16
N GLY A 216 21.08 -42.51 -10.31
CA GLY A 216 21.75 -42.67 -11.60
C GLY A 216 22.86 -41.65 -11.84
N THR A 217 23.41 -41.64 -13.05
CA THR A 217 24.51 -40.74 -13.43
C THR A 217 23.97 -39.46 -14.05
N TYR A 218 24.55 -38.32 -13.67
CA TYR A 218 24.28 -36.99 -14.18
C TYR A 218 25.55 -36.40 -14.79
N VAL A 219 25.38 -35.63 -15.86
CA VAL A 219 26.44 -34.92 -16.60
C VAL A 219 25.96 -33.55 -17.04
N TRP A 220 26.88 -32.62 -17.34
CA TRP A 220 26.51 -31.39 -18.04
C TRP A 220 26.13 -31.66 -19.50
N VAL A 221 25.18 -30.90 -20.04
CA VAL A 221 24.80 -30.93 -21.46
C VAL A 221 25.26 -29.64 -22.15
N GLU A 222 25.92 -29.79 -23.29
CA GLU A 222 26.36 -28.67 -24.12
C GLU A 222 25.18 -27.99 -24.82
N ASN A 223 25.34 -26.70 -25.12
CA ASN A 223 24.33 -25.88 -25.78
C ASN A 223 24.19 -26.28 -27.25
N ASP A 224 23.12 -26.99 -27.57
CA ASP A 224 22.79 -27.55 -28.89
C ASP A 224 21.92 -26.61 -29.75
N LEU A 225 21.77 -25.35 -29.34
CA LEU A 225 20.89 -24.38 -29.99
C LEU A 225 21.39 -23.96 -31.38
N ASP A 226 20.69 -24.43 -32.43
CA ASP A 226 20.82 -23.86 -33.77
C ASP A 226 19.82 -22.71 -33.95
N TYR A 227 20.36 -21.51 -34.20
CA TYR A 227 19.59 -20.31 -34.50
C TYR A 227 20.24 -19.46 -35.60
N THR A 228 19.48 -18.55 -36.20
CA THR A 228 19.99 -17.44 -37.01
C THR A 228 19.37 -16.12 -36.56
N PHE A 229 20.11 -15.03 -36.70
CA PHE A 229 19.62 -13.67 -36.43
C PHE A 229 19.98 -12.74 -37.59
N GLU A 230 18.99 -12.44 -38.42
CA GLU A 230 19.13 -11.68 -39.67
C GLU A 230 17.99 -10.66 -39.75
N ASP A 231 18.31 -9.42 -40.15
CA ASP A 231 17.36 -8.29 -40.27
C ASP A 231 16.38 -8.12 -39.09
N GLY A 232 16.86 -8.33 -37.86
CA GLY A 232 16.07 -8.23 -36.63
C GLY A 232 15.11 -9.40 -36.38
N THR A 233 15.19 -10.47 -37.17
CA THR A 233 14.42 -11.71 -37.01
C THR A 233 15.29 -12.80 -36.39
N LEU A 234 14.92 -13.27 -35.20
CA LEU A 234 15.52 -14.42 -34.54
C LEU A 234 14.79 -15.70 -34.96
N THR A 235 15.46 -16.60 -35.68
CA THR A 235 14.91 -17.91 -36.05
C THR A 235 15.55 -19.00 -35.21
N LEU A 236 14.78 -19.67 -34.36
CA LEU A 236 15.18 -20.85 -33.61
C LEU A 236 14.85 -22.10 -34.44
N LYS A 237 15.85 -22.94 -34.72
CA LYS A 237 15.71 -24.12 -35.59
C LYS A 237 15.63 -25.41 -34.78
N SER A 238 16.53 -25.59 -33.83
CA SER A 238 16.59 -26.77 -32.96
C SER A 238 17.39 -26.51 -31.68
N GLY A 239 17.27 -27.40 -30.71
CA GLY A 239 18.05 -27.37 -29.46
C GLY A 239 17.24 -26.88 -28.27
N THR A 240 17.87 -26.83 -27.10
CA THR A 240 17.14 -26.86 -25.82
C THR A 240 17.26 -25.54 -25.03
N LEU A 241 16.13 -25.00 -24.57
CA LEU A 241 16.04 -23.66 -23.96
C LEU A 241 15.14 -23.59 -22.72
N ASN A 242 15.42 -22.61 -21.88
CA ASN A 242 14.52 -22.07 -20.85
C ASN A 242 14.55 -20.52 -20.92
N SER A 243 13.79 -19.82 -20.06
CA SER A 243 13.76 -18.35 -20.07
C SER A 243 15.13 -17.69 -19.82
N ASP A 244 15.99 -18.26 -18.98
CA ASP A 244 17.30 -17.67 -18.66
C ASP A 244 18.28 -17.81 -19.83
N LEU A 245 18.29 -18.98 -20.48
CA LEU A 245 19.08 -19.23 -21.68
C LEU A 245 18.60 -18.35 -22.84
N TYR A 246 17.28 -18.17 -22.98
CA TYR A 246 16.71 -17.26 -23.98
C TYR A 246 16.97 -15.77 -23.67
N GLY A 247 17.00 -15.39 -22.39
CA GLY A 247 17.43 -14.06 -21.94
C GLY A 247 18.91 -13.77 -22.22
N LYS A 248 19.79 -14.76 -21.96
CA LYS A 248 21.22 -14.71 -22.31
C LYS A 248 21.42 -14.61 -23.82
N LEU A 249 20.70 -15.42 -24.62
CA LEU A 249 20.67 -15.32 -26.08
C LEU A 249 20.25 -13.92 -26.54
N ARG A 250 19.10 -13.40 -26.09
CA ARG A 250 18.65 -12.03 -26.43
C ARG A 250 19.66 -10.94 -26.07
N SER A 251 20.52 -11.19 -25.09
CA SER A 251 21.56 -10.26 -24.64
C SER A 251 22.89 -10.37 -25.42
N SER A 252 23.11 -11.45 -26.19
CA SER A 252 24.29 -11.62 -27.05
C SER A 252 24.04 -11.31 -28.54
N LEU A 253 22.77 -11.11 -28.94
CA LEU A 253 22.42 -10.66 -30.28
C LEU A 253 22.87 -9.21 -30.54
N SER A 254 23.14 -8.89 -31.81
CA SER A 254 23.58 -7.55 -32.24
C SER A 254 22.51 -6.46 -32.10
N SER A 255 21.25 -6.83 -31.89
CA SER A 255 20.14 -5.93 -31.56
C SER A 255 18.96 -6.72 -30.98
N THR A 256 18.02 -6.03 -30.33
CA THR A 256 16.77 -6.64 -29.83
C THR A 256 15.94 -7.21 -31.00
N PRO A 257 15.52 -8.48 -30.96
CA PRO A 257 14.63 -9.04 -31.98
C PRO A 257 13.32 -8.26 -32.11
N THR A 258 12.91 -7.98 -33.34
CA THR A 258 11.58 -7.43 -33.67
C THR A 258 10.62 -8.51 -34.16
N LYS A 259 11.16 -9.62 -34.68
CA LYS A 259 10.44 -10.88 -34.93
C LYS A 259 11.18 -12.07 -34.32
N VAL A 260 10.43 -13.07 -33.87
CA VAL A 260 10.93 -14.38 -33.46
C VAL A 260 10.17 -15.47 -34.23
N VAL A 261 10.89 -16.45 -34.76
CA VAL A 261 10.36 -17.59 -35.52
C VAL A 261 10.82 -18.88 -34.87
N ILE A 262 9.92 -19.84 -34.66
CA ILE A 262 10.28 -21.24 -34.36
C ILE A 262 9.92 -22.11 -35.56
N ASN A 263 10.91 -22.85 -36.07
CA ASN A 263 10.76 -23.62 -37.31
C ASN A 263 11.64 -24.89 -37.32
N GLY A 264 11.23 -25.94 -36.60
CA GLY A 264 11.90 -27.25 -36.57
C GLY A 264 11.67 -28.12 -37.82
N LYS A 265 11.51 -27.52 -39.01
CA LYS A 265 11.18 -28.25 -40.25
C LYS A 265 12.36 -28.95 -40.94
N THR A 266 13.60 -28.79 -40.45
CA THR A 266 14.80 -29.27 -41.16
C THR A 266 15.73 -30.19 -40.38
N ALA A 267 15.84 -30.10 -39.05
CA ALA A 267 16.53 -31.09 -38.21
C ALA A 267 16.22 -30.83 -36.72
N GLY A 268 15.64 -31.79 -36.01
CA GLY A 268 15.35 -31.66 -34.57
C GLY A 268 14.20 -30.71 -34.22
N ALA A 269 13.85 -30.69 -32.93
CA ALA A 269 12.88 -29.76 -32.36
C ALA A 269 13.59 -28.67 -31.54
N VAL A 270 12.91 -27.54 -31.32
CA VAL A 270 13.23 -26.62 -30.22
C VAL A 270 12.54 -27.15 -28.98
N VAL A 271 13.30 -27.49 -27.94
CA VAL A 271 12.77 -28.10 -26.70
C VAL A 271 12.78 -27.08 -25.57
N LEU A 272 11.63 -26.84 -24.95
CA LEU A 272 11.49 -25.97 -23.79
C LEU A 272 11.33 -26.80 -22.50
N PHE A 273 12.00 -26.40 -21.43
CA PHE A 273 12.00 -27.14 -20.16
C PHE A 273 11.92 -26.25 -18.92
N GLY A 274 11.32 -26.78 -17.85
CA GLY A 274 11.23 -26.14 -16.54
C GLY A 274 10.37 -24.86 -16.56
N LYS A 275 10.83 -23.84 -15.83
CA LYS A 275 10.10 -22.59 -15.65
C LYS A 275 10.34 -21.65 -16.85
N CYS A 276 9.38 -21.55 -17.77
CA CYS A 276 9.49 -20.71 -18.99
C CYS A 276 8.72 -19.38 -18.88
N GLY A 277 8.69 -18.78 -17.69
CA GLY A 277 8.00 -17.50 -17.48
C GLY A 277 8.61 -16.36 -18.31
N SER A 278 7.77 -15.48 -18.85
CA SER A 278 8.14 -14.30 -19.66
C SER A 278 9.00 -14.59 -20.90
N PHE A 279 8.93 -15.79 -21.48
CA PHE A 279 9.80 -16.21 -22.59
C PHE A 279 9.83 -15.21 -23.76
N PHE A 280 8.69 -14.93 -24.41
CA PHE A 280 8.61 -13.93 -25.50
C PHE A 280 8.27 -12.50 -25.03
N ASN A 281 8.40 -12.19 -23.74
CA ASN A 281 7.96 -10.93 -23.14
C ASN A 281 8.51 -9.68 -23.88
N SER A 282 7.60 -8.77 -24.20
CA SER A 282 7.83 -7.52 -24.93
C SER A 282 7.02 -6.35 -24.33
N SER A 283 7.51 -5.77 -23.23
CA SER A 283 7.00 -4.50 -22.67
C SER A 283 7.31 -3.25 -23.52
N THR A 284 8.07 -3.40 -24.62
CA THR A 284 8.52 -2.32 -25.50
C THR A 284 7.63 -2.14 -26.72
N SER A 285 7.46 -0.89 -27.17
CA SER A 285 6.93 -0.58 -28.51
C SER A 285 8.09 -0.37 -29.49
N PRO A 286 8.09 -0.99 -30.69
CA PRO A 286 7.07 -1.88 -31.22
C PRO A 286 7.11 -3.28 -30.60
N LYS A 287 5.93 -3.87 -30.38
CA LYS A 287 5.76 -5.24 -29.89
C LYS A 287 6.45 -6.28 -30.78
N VAL A 288 7.10 -7.27 -30.17
CA VAL A 288 7.74 -8.39 -30.88
C VAL A 288 6.71 -9.24 -31.61
N ASN A 289 6.94 -9.52 -32.90
CA ASN A 289 6.15 -10.47 -33.68
C ASN A 289 6.62 -11.91 -33.38
N VAL A 290 5.72 -12.83 -33.06
CA VAL A 290 6.05 -14.24 -32.77
C VAL A 290 5.31 -15.16 -33.75
N ASP A 291 6.03 -16.09 -34.36
CA ASP A 291 5.57 -16.91 -35.48
C ASP A 291 6.06 -18.36 -35.29
N ILE A 292 5.14 -19.28 -34.95
CA ILE A 292 5.47 -20.65 -34.53
C ILE A 292 4.96 -21.63 -35.60
N ILE A 293 5.90 -22.16 -36.38
CA ILE A 293 5.65 -22.82 -37.67
C ILE A 293 5.71 -24.37 -37.54
N GLY A 294 6.01 -24.86 -36.34
CA GLY A 294 6.09 -26.28 -35.96
C GLY A 294 7.48 -26.69 -35.47
N GLY A 295 7.56 -27.89 -34.86
CA GLY A 295 8.81 -28.42 -34.29
C GLY A 295 9.20 -27.77 -32.96
N LEU A 296 8.20 -27.41 -32.15
CA LEU A 296 8.35 -27.01 -30.75
C LEU A 296 7.94 -28.19 -29.86
N ASP A 297 8.69 -28.45 -28.79
CA ASP A 297 8.34 -29.37 -27.72
C ASP A 297 8.27 -28.60 -26.41
N THR A 298 7.10 -28.59 -25.77
CA THR A 298 6.87 -27.97 -24.46
C THR A 298 6.46 -28.98 -23.38
N SER A 299 6.52 -30.29 -23.66
CA SER A 299 6.10 -31.36 -22.74
C SER A 299 6.81 -31.33 -21.38
N ARG A 300 7.98 -30.69 -21.32
CA ARG A 300 8.83 -30.54 -20.13
C ARG A 300 8.73 -29.16 -19.45
N VAL A 301 7.81 -28.30 -19.89
CA VAL A 301 7.56 -26.96 -19.29
C VAL A 301 6.56 -27.08 -18.14
N THR A 302 6.86 -26.42 -17.02
CA THR A 302 6.01 -26.43 -15.81
C THR A 302 5.39 -25.07 -15.46
N TYR A 303 5.82 -23.99 -16.13
CA TYR A 303 5.44 -22.62 -15.79
C TYR A 303 5.41 -21.74 -17.04
N MET A 304 4.27 -21.09 -17.34
CA MET A 304 4.08 -20.26 -18.53
C MET A 304 3.58 -18.83 -18.23
N TYR A 305 3.77 -18.35 -16.99
CA TYR A 305 3.52 -16.96 -16.60
C TYR A 305 4.02 -15.96 -17.64
N ARG A 306 3.15 -15.10 -18.20
CA ARG A 306 3.53 -14.06 -19.19
C ARG A 306 4.27 -14.58 -20.44
N PHE A 307 4.17 -15.85 -20.82
CA PHE A 307 4.98 -16.43 -21.90
C PHE A 307 4.87 -15.67 -23.24
N PHE A 308 3.68 -15.13 -23.59
CA PHE A 308 3.46 -14.27 -24.76
C PHE A 308 3.22 -12.78 -24.42
N TYR A 309 3.53 -12.31 -23.20
CA TYR A 309 3.15 -10.97 -22.75
C TYR A 309 3.66 -9.85 -23.70
N GLY A 310 2.74 -9.01 -24.16
CA GLY A 310 3.05 -7.89 -25.05
C GLY A 310 3.50 -8.27 -26.46
N THR A 311 3.30 -9.52 -26.91
CA THR A 311 3.65 -9.96 -28.27
C THR A 311 2.54 -9.67 -29.30
N LYS A 312 2.83 -9.87 -30.59
CA LYS A 312 1.85 -9.77 -31.68
C LYS A 312 2.05 -10.85 -32.75
N GLY A 313 1.05 -11.05 -33.60
CA GLY A 313 1.15 -11.98 -34.73
C GLY A 313 -0.11 -11.94 -35.62
N GLY A 314 -0.26 -12.96 -36.47
CA GLY A 314 -1.54 -13.27 -37.12
C GLY A 314 -2.35 -14.21 -36.24
N ASP A 315 -2.65 -15.40 -36.74
CA ASP A 315 -3.22 -16.49 -35.94
C ASP A 315 -2.13 -17.18 -35.09
N LEU A 316 -2.42 -17.44 -33.81
CA LEU A 316 -1.54 -18.18 -32.90
C LEU A 316 -2.09 -19.61 -32.66
N ASP A 317 -1.33 -20.61 -33.08
CA ASP A 317 -1.72 -22.03 -32.98
C ASP A 317 -1.17 -22.68 -31.71
N MET A 318 -2.02 -22.76 -30.67
CA MET A 318 -1.67 -23.37 -29.39
C MET A 318 -1.74 -24.91 -29.42
N ARG A 319 -2.19 -25.52 -30.52
CA ARG A 319 -2.15 -26.99 -30.70
C ARG A 319 -0.72 -27.53 -30.87
N LEU A 320 0.24 -26.63 -31.07
CA LEU A 320 1.69 -26.93 -31.10
C LEU A 320 2.33 -27.01 -29.71
N PHE A 321 1.55 -26.90 -28.64
CA PHE A 321 2.01 -26.91 -27.25
C PHE A 321 1.42 -28.10 -26.49
N ASP A 322 2.28 -28.89 -25.86
CA ASP A 322 1.91 -29.76 -24.74
C ASP A 322 2.04 -28.94 -23.44
N THR A 323 0.94 -28.81 -22.70
CA THR A 323 0.91 -28.10 -21.42
C THR A 323 0.55 -28.98 -20.23
N SER A 324 0.59 -30.31 -20.39
CA SER A 324 0.17 -31.31 -19.40
C SER A 324 0.87 -31.21 -18.02
N HIS A 325 2.05 -30.59 -17.96
CA HIS A 325 2.82 -30.35 -16.73
C HIS A 325 2.80 -28.89 -16.25
N VAL A 326 2.10 -27.98 -16.94
CA VAL A 326 2.06 -26.55 -16.62
C VAL A 326 1.07 -26.27 -15.50
N THR A 327 1.50 -25.60 -14.43
CA THR A 327 0.64 -25.26 -13.28
C THR A 327 0.19 -23.79 -13.25
N ASP A 328 0.83 -22.92 -14.02
CA ASP A 328 0.59 -21.46 -14.04
C ASP A 328 0.60 -20.93 -15.48
N MET A 329 -0.51 -20.33 -15.88
CA MET A 329 -0.72 -19.62 -17.15
C MET A 329 -1.16 -18.16 -16.90
N SER A 330 -0.88 -17.60 -15.73
CA SER A 330 -1.26 -16.25 -15.39
C SER A 330 -0.59 -15.23 -16.34
N SER A 331 -1.37 -14.26 -16.81
CA SER A 331 -0.97 -13.28 -17.83
C SER A 331 -0.44 -13.88 -19.15
N LEU A 332 -0.71 -15.15 -19.49
CA LEU A 332 -0.14 -15.86 -20.66
C LEU A 332 -0.18 -15.03 -21.96
N PHE A 333 -1.35 -14.50 -22.32
CA PHE A 333 -1.61 -13.68 -23.51
C PHE A 333 -1.89 -12.20 -23.15
N SER A 334 -1.46 -11.75 -21.99
CA SER A 334 -1.69 -10.38 -21.52
C SER A 334 -0.98 -9.35 -22.42
N GLU A 335 -1.70 -8.27 -22.75
CA GLU A 335 -1.33 -7.21 -23.69
C GLU A 335 -0.96 -7.69 -25.11
N THR A 336 -1.41 -8.87 -25.54
CA THR A 336 -1.12 -9.38 -26.89
C THR A 336 -1.94 -8.72 -28.00
N GLU A 337 -1.47 -8.84 -29.25
CA GLU A 337 -2.14 -8.38 -30.47
C GLU A 337 -2.08 -9.47 -31.57
N TYR A 338 -3.00 -10.43 -31.52
CA TYR A 338 -3.13 -11.53 -32.49
C TYR A 338 -4.52 -11.50 -33.14
N ASP A 339 -4.63 -11.93 -34.40
CA ASP A 339 -5.92 -11.98 -35.08
C ASP A 339 -6.85 -13.03 -34.46
N SER A 340 -6.31 -14.21 -34.13
CA SER A 340 -6.97 -15.27 -33.36
C SER A 340 -5.98 -16.07 -32.49
N VAL A 341 -6.51 -16.81 -31.51
CA VAL A 341 -5.77 -17.85 -30.77
C VAL A 341 -6.58 -19.15 -30.84
N THR A 342 -5.97 -20.23 -31.33
CA THR A 342 -6.63 -21.53 -31.55
C THR A 342 -6.06 -22.58 -30.60
N PHE A 343 -6.92 -23.24 -29.82
CA PHE A 343 -6.57 -24.34 -28.93
C PHE A 343 -6.93 -25.72 -29.53
N GLY A 344 -6.70 -26.80 -28.79
CA GLY A 344 -7.03 -28.17 -29.17
C GLY A 344 -6.30 -29.20 -28.30
N ASP A 345 -6.54 -30.48 -28.56
CA ASP A 345 -6.28 -31.65 -27.70
C ASP A 345 -4.92 -31.69 -26.94
N SER A 346 -3.85 -31.15 -27.52
CA SER A 346 -2.51 -31.12 -26.90
C SER A 346 -2.37 -30.06 -25.79
N PHE A 347 -3.15 -28.98 -25.84
CA PHE A 347 -3.13 -27.87 -24.87
C PHE A 347 -3.89 -28.25 -23.59
N ASN A 348 -3.45 -29.33 -22.93
CA ASN A 348 -4.08 -29.82 -21.72
C ASN A 348 -3.82 -28.84 -20.54
N THR A 349 -4.87 -28.23 -20.00
CA THR A 349 -4.80 -27.36 -18.83
C THR A 349 -5.18 -28.02 -17.50
N SER A 350 -5.38 -29.35 -17.45
CA SER A 350 -5.87 -30.05 -16.25
C SER A 350 -4.95 -29.96 -15.02
N ALA A 351 -3.70 -29.52 -15.19
CA ALA A 351 -2.73 -29.29 -14.12
C ALA A 351 -2.65 -27.82 -13.68
N VAL A 352 -3.31 -26.89 -14.40
CA VAL A 352 -3.21 -25.45 -14.16
C VAL A 352 -4.05 -25.06 -12.93
N THR A 353 -3.42 -24.33 -12.01
CA THR A 353 -4.05 -23.76 -10.82
C THR A 353 -4.25 -22.25 -10.90
N ASP A 354 -3.53 -21.57 -11.81
CA ASP A 354 -3.54 -20.10 -11.96
C ASP A 354 -3.70 -19.65 -13.43
N MET A 355 -4.72 -18.82 -13.67
CA MET A 355 -5.02 -18.11 -14.93
C MET A 355 -5.32 -16.60 -14.69
N ASP A 356 -4.85 -16.01 -13.58
CA ASP A 356 -5.01 -14.58 -13.28
C ASP A 356 -4.52 -13.72 -14.47
N TYR A 357 -5.34 -12.77 -14.93
CA TYR A 357 -5.04 -11.85 -16.03
C TYR A 357 -4.67 -12.51 -17.39
N MET A 358 -5.00 -13.79 -17.64
CA MET A 358 -4.56 -14.58 -18.81
C MET A 358 -4.67 -13.84 -20.16
N PHE A 359 -5.74 -13.08 -20.40
CA PHE A 359 -6.00 -12.26 -21.60
C PHE A 359 -6.12 -10.75 -21.27
N TYR A 360 -5.53 -10.28 -20.17
CA TYR A 360 -5.64 -8.88 -19.74
C TYR A 360 -5.16 -7.90 -20.83
N ASN A 361 -5.97 -6.90 -21.18
CA ASN A 361 -5.74 -5.94 -22.28
C ASN A 361 -5.40 -6.59 -23.65
N ALA A 362 -5.71 -7.87 -23.86
CA ALA A 362 -5.44 -8.56 -25.11
C ALA A 362 -6.35 -8.04 -26.24
N LYS A 363 -5.75 -7.76 -27.40
CA LYS A 363 -6.43 -7.38 -28.64
C LYS A 363 -6.53 -8.62 -29.54
N ILE A 364 -7.40 -9.54 -29.15
CA ILE A 364 -7.72 -10.76 -29.92
C ILE A 364 -9.17 -10.66 -30.39
N ASN A 365 -9.47 -11.02 -31.65
CA ASN A 365 -10.83 -10.87 -32.21
C ASN A 365 -11.77 -12.01 -31.76
N THR A 366 -11.21 -13.22 -31.65
CA THR A 366 -11.90 -14.46 -31.25
C THR A 366 -10.98 -15.28 -30.37
N VAL A 367 -11.49 -15.69 -29.20
CA VAL A 367 -10.84 -16.63 -28.29
C VAL A 367 -11.75 -17.85 -28.21
N ASP A 368 -11.29 -18.99 -28.71
CA ASP A 368 -11.90 -20.29 -28.38
C ASP A 368 -11.57 -20.64 -26.93
N LEU A 369 -12.50 -21.28 -26.22
CA LEU A 369 -12.33 -21.72 -24.84
C LEU A 369 -12.74 -23.19 -24.65
N GLU A 370 -13.29 -23.88 -25.66
CA GLU A 370 -13.88 -25.24 -25.53
C GLU A 370 -12.89 -26.25 -24.95
N ASN A 371 -11.61 -26.11 -25.32
CA ASN A 371 -10.51 -27.00 -24.96
C ASN A 371 -9.87 -26.73 -23.58
N LEU A 372 -10.32 -25.71 -22.83
CA LEU A 372 -9.75 -25.38 -21.52
C LEU A 372 -10.46 -26.15 -20.40
N ASP A 373 -9.78 -27.14 -19.80
CA ASP A 373 -10.20 -27.67 -18.50
C ASP A 373 -9.72 -26.76 -17.37
N THR A 374 -10.63 -25.98 -16.80
CA THR A 374 -10.35 -25.10 -15.66
C THR A 374 -10.72 -25.72 -14.31
N SER A 375 -11.02 -27.03 -14.26
CA SER A 375 -11.53 -27.73 -13.07
C SER A 375 -10.61 -27.62 -11.84
N HIS A 376 -9.31 -27.43 -12.03
CA HIS A 376 -8.30 -27.27 -10.97
C HIS A 376 -7.85 -25.80 -10.76
N VAL A 377 -8.37 -24.85 -11.56
CA VAL A 377 -7.96 -23.45 -11.51
C VAL A 377 -8.63 -22.74 -10.32
N THR A 378 -7.82 -21.98 -9.58
CA THR A 378 -8.23 -21.27 -8.36
C THR A 378 -8.11 -19.73 -8.50
N TYR A 379 -7.43 -19.25 -9.53
CA TYR A 379 -7.16 -17.83 -9.78
C TYR A 379 -7.56 -17.50 -11.23
N PHE A 380 -8.53 -16.58 -11.40
CA PHE A 380 -9.03 -16.09 -12.70
C PHE A 380 -9.23 -14.55 -12.68
N SER A 381 -8.64 -13.86 -11.70
CA SER A 381 -8.85 -12.42 -11.45
C SER A 381 -8.48 -11.62 -12.68
N GLY A 382 -9.41 -10.80 -13.17
CA GLY A 382 -9.22 -10.02 -14.38
C GLY A 382 -8.86 -10.80 -15.66
N MET A 383 -9.17 -12.11 -15.76
CA MET A 383 -8.77 -12.97 -16.89
C MET A 383 -9.05 -12.36 -18.27
N PHE A 384 -10.20 -11.70 -18.45
CA PHE A 384 -10.61 -11.01 -19.69
C PHE A 384 -10.71 -9.48 -19.54
N SER A 385 -10.11 -8.92 -18.48
CA SER A 385 -10.16 -7.49 -18.20
C SER A 385 -9.44 -6.70 -19.29
N GLY A 386 -10.11 -5.73 -19.92
CA GLY A 386 -9.59 -4.93 -21.04
C GLY A 386 -9.66 -5.59 -22.41
N CYS A 387 -10.18 -6.83 -22.53
CA CYS A 387 -10.48 -7.47 -23.82
C CYS A 387 -11.59 -6.70 -24.57
N SER A 388 -11.21 -5.71 -25.37
CA SER A 388 -12.12 -4.75 -26.02
C SER A 388 -12.50 -5.09 -27.47
N THR A 389 -11.79 -6.07 -28.06
CA THR A 389 -11.96 -6.61 -29.41
C THR A 389 -12.78 -7.91 -29.46
N VAL A 390 -12.86 -8.66 -28.36
CA VAL A 390 -13.54 -9.96 -28.30
C VAL A 390 -15.05 -9.75 -28.46
N ASN A 391 -15.60 -10.23 -29.58
CA ASN A 391 -16.97 -9.89 -30.01
C ASN A 391 -18.06 -10.84 -29.49
N ASN A 392 -17.67 -12.04 -29.05
CA ASN A 392 -18.48 -13.07 -28.43
C ASN A 392 -17.63 -13.82 -27.40
N TYR A 393 -18.23 -14.27 -26.31
CA TYR A 393 -17.58 -15.12 -25.31
C TYR A 393 -18.42 -16.39 -25.17
N ASP A 394 -17.86 -17.55 -25.53
CA ASP A 394 -18.44 -18.83 -25.14
C ASP A 394 -17.75 -19.27 -23.84
N LEU A 395 -18.49 -19.25 -22.73
CA LEU A 395 -17.96 -19.55 -21.41
C LEU A 395 -18.28 -21.00 -20.98
N SER A 396 -18.80 -21.84 -21.88
CA SER A 396 -19.44 -23.11 -21.50
C SER A 396 -18.48 -24.22 -21.05
N SER A 397 -17.20 -24.13 -21.40
CA SER A 397 -16.15 -24.98 -20.85
C SER A 397 -15.71 -24.59 -19.43
N LEU A 398 -15.96 -23.34 -19.01
CA LEU A 398 -15.37 -22.78 -17.80
C LEU A 398 -16.07 -23.30 -16.54
N ASP A 399 -15.27 -23.89 -15.67
CA ASP A 399 -15.63 -24.34 -14.33
C ASP A 399 -14.96 -23.42 -13.30
N PHE A 400 -15.78 -22.67 -12.55
CA PHE A 400 -15.33 -21.79 -11.46
C PHE A 400 -15.53 -22.42 -10.06
N SER A 401 -15.86 -23.71 -9.94
CA SER A 401 -16.17 -24.32 -8.64
C SER A 401 -15.00 -24.30 -7.64
N ASN A 402 -13.76 -24.31 -8.12
CA ASN A 402 -12.55 -24.16 -7.32
C ASN A 402 -11.99 -22.73 -7.24
N ALA A 403 -12.67 -21.73 -7.84
CA ALA A 403 -12.23 -20.34 -7.78
C ALA A 403 -12.10 -19.82 -6.34
N SER A 404 -10.96 -19.21 -6.03
CA SER A 404 -10.62 -18.71 -4.69
C SER A 404 -11.48 -17.53 -4.24
N SER A 405 -11.32 -17.10 -2.99
CA SER A 405 -12.12 -16.03 -2.35
C SER A 405 -12.22 -14.71 -3.12
N ARG A 406 -11.25 -14.42 -4.00
CA ARG A 406 -11.23 -13.25 -4.91
C ARG A 406 -11.03 -13.64 -6.38
N GLY A 407 -11.14 -14.92 -6.72
CA GLY A 407 -10.76 -15.46 -8.03
C GLY A 407 -11.56 -14.91 -9.23
N LEU A 408 -12.69 -14.24 -9.01
CA LEU A 408 -13.53 -13.64 -10.06
C LEU A 408 -13.63 -12.10 -9.97
N ASP A 409 -12.81 -11.46 -9.12
CA ASP A 409 -12.72 -9.99 -9.08
C ASP A 409 -12.31 -9.46 -10.47
N GLY A 410 -13.00 -8.43 -10.95
CA GLY A 410 -12.68 -7.75 -12.20
C GLY A 410 -12.69 -8.61 -13.48
N LEU A 411 -13.22 -9.85 -13.46
CA LEU A 411 -13.07 -10.87 -14.52
C LEU A 411 -13.23 -10.34 -15.96
N PHE A 412 -14.24 -9.50 -16.20
CA PHE A 412 -14.59 -8.89 -17.49
C PHE A 412 -14.43 -7.36 -17.51
N LYS A 413 -13.79 -6.75 -16.50
CA LYS A 413 -13.65 -5.28 -16.37
C LYS A 413 -13.14 -4.62 -17.66
N ASN A 414 -13.78 -3.54 -18.12
CA ASN A 414 -13.47 -2.81 -19.37
C ASN A 414 -13.52 -3.67 -20.65
N SER A 415 -14.13 -4.87 -20.62
CA SER A 415 -14.21 -5.74 -21.80
C SER A 415 -15.39 -5.39 -22.71
N SER A 416 -15.42 -6.00 -23.90
CA SER A 416 -16.48 -5.89 -24.89
C SER A 416 -17.64 -6.88 -24.75
N ILE A 417 -17.77 -7.55 -23.59
CA ILE A 417 -18.87 -8.51 -23.34
C ILE A 417 -20.24 -7.84 -23.49
N LYS A 418 -21.18 -8.56 -24.12
CA LYS A 418 -22.55 -8.09 -24.43
C LYS A 418 -23.62 -8.77 -23.58
N VAL A 419 -23.44 -10.05 -23.30
CA VAL A 419 -24.35 -10.91 -22.54
C VAL A 419 -23.50 -11.74 -21.59
N PHE A 420 -23.90 -11.83 -20.33
CA PHE A 420 -23.42 -12.84 -19.39
C PHE A 420 -24.62 -13.67 -18.91
N ASP A 421 -24.50 -14.99 -18.97
CA ASP A 421 -25.57 -15.91 -18.59
C ASP A 421 -24.97 -17.09 -17.83
N SER A 422 -25.12 -17.12 -16.51
CA SER A 422 -24.50 -18.16 -15.68
C SER A 422 -24.98 -19.59 -15.98
N ASN A 423 -26.10 -19.73 -16.71
CA ASN A 423 -26.63 -21.02 -17.15
C ASN A 423 -25.73 -21.71 -18.20
N THR A 424 -24.80 -20.99 -18.84
CA THR A 424 -23.88 -21.59 -19.82
C THR A 424 -22.68 -22.27 -19.18
N LEU A 425 -22.29 -21.87 -17.96
CA LEU A 425 -21.07 -22.30 -17.29
C LEU A 425 -21.11 -23.80 -16.90
N LYS A 426 -19.95 -24.47 -16.96
CA LYS A 426 -19.77 -25.86 -16.51
C LYS A 426 -19.97 -26.02 -14.99
N SER A 427 -19.68 -24.97 -14.21
CA SER A 427 -19.85 -24.95 -12.76
C SER A 427 -21.28 -24.65 -12.31
N GLY A 428 -21.98 -25.63 -11.73
CA GLY A 428 -23.30 -25.43 -11.10
C GLY A 428 -23.29 -24.74 -9.73
N SER A 429 -22.11 -24.46 -9.16
CA SER A 429 -21.95 -23.78 -7.86
C SER A 429 -20.54 -23.20 -7.73
N ILE A 430 -20.40 -22.08 -7.04
CA ILE A 430 -19.15 -21.39 -6.74
C ILE A 430 -19.09 -21.17 -5.21
N PRO A 431 -18.72 -22.19 -4.43
CA PRO A 431 -18.84 -22.17 -2.97
C PRO A 431 -17.79 -21.28 -2.28
N ASN A 432 -16.64 -21.03 -2.91
CA ASN A 432 -15.46 -20.44 -2.27
C ASN A 432 -15.28 -18.94 -2.53
N VAL A 433 -15.92 -18.38 -3.57
CA VAL A 433 -15.76 -16.97 -3.95
C VAL A 433 -16.50 -16.06 -2.96
N THR A 434 -15.76 -15.12 -2.37
CA THR A 434 -16.30 -14.11 -1.44
C THR A 434 -16.48 -12.74 -2.10
N SER A 435 -15.91 -12.52 -3.27
CA SER A 435 -15.84 -11.22 -3.93
C SER A 435 -16.08 -11.35 -5.44
N LEU A 436 -17.06 -10.60 -5.95
CA LEU A 436 -17.34 -10.38 -7.37
C LEU A 436 -17.12 -8.88 -7.70
N SER A 437 -16.16 -8.24 -7.01
CA SER A 437 -16.02 -6.80 -7.07
C SER A 437 -15.49 -6.36 -8.43
N SER A 438 -16.07 -5.28 -8.95
CA SER A 438 -15.74 -4.72 -10.26
C SER A 438 -15.84 -5.71 -11.44
N MET A 439 -16.53 -6.86 -11.30
CA MET A 439 -16.50 -7.99 -12.25
C MET A 439 -16.78 -7.56 -13.71
N PHE A 440 -17.70 -6.60 -13.90
CA PHE A 440 -18.05 -5.99 -15.18
C PHE A 440 -17.84 -4.45 -15.19
N GLU A 441 -17.04 -3.88 -14.27
CA GLU A 441 -16.77 -2.43 -14.24
C GLU A 441 -16.29 -1.94 -15.63
N GLY A 442 -16.96 -0.97 -16.23
CA GLY A 442 -16.64 -0.41 -17.56
C GLY A 442 -17.14 -1.21 -18.77
N CYS A 443 -17.97 -2.25 -18.60
CA CYS A 443 -18.54 -3.03 -19.72
C CYS A 443 -19.64 -2.26 -20.47
N THR A 444 -19.25 -1.20 -21.20
CA THR A 444 -20.16 -0.30 -21.95
C THR A 444 -20.99 -0.97 -23.05
N LYS A 445 -20.70 -2.23 -23.41
CA LYS A 445 -21.47 -3.05 -24.37
C LYS A 445 -22.42 -4.06 -23.73
N LEU A 446 -22.39 -4.23 -22.40
CA LEU A 446 -23.14 -5.25 -21.67
C LEU A 446 -24.61 -4.85 -21.55
N THR A 447 -25.50 -5.59 -22.21
CA THR A 447 -26.96 -5.32 -22.22
C THR A 447 -27.76 -6.28 -21.34
N THR A 448 -27.20 -7.45 -21.01
CA THR A 448 -27.96 -8.53 -20.36
C THR A 448 -27.06 -9.35 -19.44
N VAL A 449 -27.52 -9.55 -18.21
CA VAL A 449 -26.84 -10.33 -17.18
C VAL A 449 -27.86 -11.23 -16.48
N LYS A 450 -27.55 -12.53 -16.36
CA LYS A 450 -28.37 -13.51 -15.62
C LYS A 450 -27.51 -14.34 -14.68
N PHE A 451 -27.96 -14.52 -13.43
CA PHE A 451 -27.34 -15.43 -12.44
C PHE A 451 -28.18 -16.64 -11.96
N PRO A 452 -29.43 -16.92 -12.43
CA PRO A 452 -30.40 -17.68 -11.63
C PRO A 452 -30.06 -19.15 -11.34
N ALA A 453 -29.07 -19.74 -12.02
CA ALA A 453 -28.66 -21.14 -11.83
C ALA A 453 -27.39 -21.33 -10.97
N ILE A 454 -26.61 -20.29 -10.69
CA ILE A 454 -25.30 -20.44 -10.03
C ILE A 454 -25.34 -20.03 -8.56
N SER A 455 -25.05 -20.98 -7.67
CA SER A 455 -25.05 -20.73 -6.22
C SER A 455 -23.71 -20.17 -5.77
N CYS A 456 -23.70 -18.95 -5.24
CA CYS A 456 -22.50 -18.24 -4.80
C CYS A 456 -22.56 -17.90 -3.28
N PRO A 457 -22.74 -18.89 -2.38
CA PRO A 457 -23.18 -18.67 -0.99
C PRO A 457 -22.21 -17.86 -0.12
N ALA A 458 -20.93 -17.81 -0.48
CA ALA A 458 -19.89 -17.12 0.28
C ALA A 458 -19.70 -15.64 -0.10
N VAL A 459 -20.41 -15.11 -1.11
CA VAL A 459 -20.20 -13.73 -1.59
C VAL A 459 -20.57 -12.69 -0.52
N THR A 460 -19.57 -11.90 -0.11
CA THR A 460 -19.68 -10.78 0.84
C THR A 460 -19.44 -9.42 0.19
N ASN A 461 -19.00 -9.37 -1.07
CA ASN A 461 -18.64 -8.13 -1.78
C ASN A 461 -19.06 -8.17 -3.26
N THR A 462 -19.94 -7.27 -3.66
CA THR A 462 -20.31 -6.98 -5.07
C THR A 462 -20.13 -5.49 -5.40
N SER A 463 -19.25 -4.79 -4.68
CA SER A 463 -18.94 -3.38 -4.94
C SER A 463 -18.47 -3.17 -6.38
N LYS A 464 -18.94 -2.09 -7.01
CA LYS A 464 -18.67 -1.73 -8.42
C LYS A 464 -18.99 -2.78 -9.48
N MET A 465 -19.70 -3.87 -9.17
CA MET A 465 -19.81 -5.04 -10.04
C MET A 465 -20.26 -4.72 -11.49
N PHE A 466 -21.11 -3.70 -11.69
CA PHE A 466 -21.56 -3.21 -12.99
C PHE A 466 -21.27 -1.71 -13.20
N ASN A 467 -20.36 -1.11 -12.43
CA ASN A 467 -20.05 0.33 -12.52
C ASN A 467 -19.71 0.72 -13.97
N GLY A 468 -20.36 1.77 -14.51
CA GLY A 468 -20.14 2.21 -15.89
C GLY A 468 -20.68 1.28 -16.99
N CYS A 469 -21.55 0.32 -16.69
CA CYS A 469 -22.26 -0.48 -17.71
C CYS A 469 -23.38 0.34 -18.38
N THR A 470 -23.00 1.33 -19.19
CA THR A 470 -23.90 2.32 -19.79
C THR A 470 -25.00 1.75 -20.69
N ALA A 471 -24.87 0.50 -21.16
CA ALA A 471 -25.85 -0.19 -22.01
C ALA A 471 -26.73 -1.21 -21.25
N LEU A 472 -26.52 -1.41 -19.95
CA LEU A 472 -27.26 -2.38 -19.14
C LEU A 472 -28.65 -1.83 -18.81
N THR A 473 -29.70 -2.42 -19.37
CA THR A 473 -31.09 -1.96 -19.18
C THR A 473 -31.76 -2.53 -17.93
N SER A 474 -31.43 -3.77 -17.58
CA SER A 474 -32.00 -4.52 -16.46
C SER A 474 -31.08 -5.68 -16.05
N VAL A 475 -31.21 -6.15 -14.82
CA VAL A 475 -30.44 -7.28 -14.27
C VAL A 475 -31.25 -8.02 -13.22
N ASP A 476 -31.07 -9.34 -13.19
CA ASP A 476 -31.57 -10.27 -12.17
C ASP A 476 -30.43 -10.63 -11.21
N LEU A 477 -30.60 -10.29 -9.92
CA LEU A 477 -29.66 -10.56 -8.83
C LEU A 477 -30.17 -11.66 -7.87
N SER A 478 -31.27 -12.34 -8.17
CA SER A 478 -31.99 -13.24 -7.26
C SER A 478 -31.17 -14.40 -6.69
N ALA A 479 -30.11 -14.83 -7.40
CA ALA A 479 -29.16 -15.85 -6.94
C ALA A 479 -28.00 -15.28 -6.10
N LEU A 480 -27.69 -13.98 -6.21
CA LEU A 480 -26.63 -13.32 -5.45
C LEU A 480 -27.09 -12.83 -4.07
N THR A 481 -28.38 -12.54 -3.90
CA THR A 481 -28.95 -12.00 -2.66
C THR A 481 -29.06 -13.01 -1.52
N ALA A 482 -28.99 -14.32 -1.80
CA ALA A 482 -28.95 -15.38 -0.79
C ALA A 482 -27.63 -15.46 0.00
N ALA A 483 -26.58 -14.74 -0.44
CA ALA A 483 -25.27 -14.73 0.20
C ALA A 483 -25.15 -13.63 1.29
N ALA A 484 -24.10 -13.73 2.10
CA ALA A 484 -23.83 -12.79 3.20
C ALA A 484 -23.25 -11.43 2.73
N ASN A 485 -23.82 -10.82 1.69
CA ASN A 485 -23.31 -9.62 1.04
C ASN A 485 -23.23 -8.43 2.04
N ARG A 486 -22.10 -7.71 2.04
CA ARG A 486 -21.79 -6.60 2.95
C ARG A 486 -21.39 -5.31 2.24
N ASP A 487 -21.01 -5.38 0.97
CA ASP A 487 -20.65 -4.19 0.20
C ASP A 487 -21.19 -4.28 -1.24
N MET A 488 -22.17 -3.44 -1.52
CA MET A 488 -22.79 -3.22 -2.84
C MET A 488 -22.53 -1.79 -3.32
N SER A 489 -21.54 -1.10 -2.75
CA SER A 489 -21.28 0.31 -3.05
C SER A 489 -20.87 0.51 -4.50
N SER A 490 -21.40 1.57 -5.11
CA SER A 490 -21.20 1.91 -6.53
C SER A 490 -21.57 0.79 -7.53
N MET A 491 -22.33 -0.24 -7.13
CA MET A 491 -22.56 -1.45 -7.93
C MET A 491 -23.14 -1.18 -9.33
N PHE A 492 -24.02 -0.18 -9.45
CA PHE A 492 -24.64 0.29 -10.71
C PHE A 492 -24.32 1.76 -11.04
N ASN A 493 -23.37 2.38 -10.34
CA ASN A 493 -22.98 3.78 -10.59
C ASN A 493 -22.57 3.95 -12.06
N GLY A 494 -23.18 4.90 -12.77
CA GLY A 494 -22.96 5.14 -14.20
C GLY A 494 -23.73 4.22 -15.17
N CYS A 495 -24.64 3.36 -14.72
CA CYS A 495 -25.50 2.56 -15.60
C CYS A 495 -26.63 3.41 -16.21
N THR A 496 -26.28 4.28 -17.16
CA THR A 496 -27.19 5.30 -17.70
C THR A 496 -28.45 4.76 -18.38
N ALA A 497 -28.44 3.53 -18.90
CA ALA A 497 -29.59 2.87 -19.52
C ALA A 497 -30.45 2.02 -18.55
N LEU A 498 -30.04 1.88 -17.28
CA LEU A 498 -30.70 0.99 -16.31
C LEU A 498 -32.07 1.55 -15.91
N THR A 499 -33.14 0.81 -16.16
CA THR A 499 -34.52 1.20 -15.82
C THR A 499 -35.03 0.51 -14.55
N GLY A 500 -34.35 -0.52 -14.05
CA GLY A 500 -34.71 -1.24 -12.82
C GLY A 500 -33.79 -2.43 -12.53
N VAL A 501 -33.88 -2.96 -11.31
CA VAL A 501 -33.12 -4.13 -10.83
C VAL A 501 -34.07 -5.11 -10.14
N ASP A 502 -33.99 -6.39 -10.50
CA ASP A 502 -34.69 -7.46 -9.80
C ASP A 502 -33.77 -8.10 -8.76
N PHE A 503 -34.21 -8.15 -7.51
CA PHE A 503 -33.52 -8.78 -6.38
C PHE A 503 -34.10 -10.16 -6.02
N GLY A 504 -35.21 -10.56 -6.67
CA GLY A 504 -35.97 -11.77 -6.38
C GLY A 504 -36.64 -11.78 -5.00
N THR A 505 -37.09 -12.95 -4.58
CA THR A 505 -37.68 -13.17 -3.25
C THR A 505 -36.65 -13.35 -2.13
N ASN A 506 -35.37 -13.39 -2.47
CA ASN A 506 -34.27 -13.63 -1.54
C ASN A 506 -33.80 -12.29 -0.96
N LYS A 507 -34.09 -12.05 0.32
CA LYS A 507 -33.55 -10.90 1.06
C LYS A 507 -32.06 -11.11 1.33
N VAL A 508 -31.28 -10.03 1.31
CA VAL A 508 -29.93 -10.05 1.91
C VAL A 508 -30.08 -10.36 3.40
N SER A 509 -29.29 -11.30 3.91
CA SER A 509 -29.50 -11.88 5.24
C SER A 509 -29.57 -10.88 6.41
N ASP A 510 -30.64 -10.97 7.22
CA ASP A 510 -31.00 -10.08 8.36
C ASP A 510 -29.90 -9.85 9.43
N ALA A 511 -28.83 -10.65 9.41
CA ALA A 511 -27.73 -10.58 10.37
C ALA A 511 -26.59 -9.62 9.96
N ASN A 512 -26.52 -9.21 8.69
CA ASN A 512 -25.34 -8.54 8.13
C ASN A 512 -25.48 -7.01 8.00
N TYR A 513 -24.33 -6.35 8.10
CA TYR A 513 -24.16 -4.92 7.83
C TYR A 513 -23.84 -4.70 6.35
N VAL A 514 -24.54 -3.77 5.68
CA VAL A 514 -24.45 -3.58 4.22
C VAL A 514 -24.18 -2.13 3.83
N ASN A 515 -23.15 -1.92 3.02
CA ASN A 515 -22.82 -0.63 2.40
C ASN A 515 -23.48 -0.53 1.01
N ILE A 516 -24.39 0.44 0.81
CA ILE A 516 -25.02 0.72 -0.50
C ILE A 516 -24.70 2.14 -1.01
N SER A 517 -23.61 2.73 -0.50
CA SER A 517 -23.17 4.08 -0.89
C SER A 517 -22.96 4.18 -2.40
N ASN A 518 -23.50 5.23 -3.01
CA ASN A 518 -23.43 5.51 -4.44
C ASN A 518 -23.98 4.39 -5.37
N MET A 519 -24.76 3.42 -4.86
CA MET A 519 -25.11 2.20 -5.60
C MET A 519 -25.70 2.47 -6.99
N PHE A 520 -26.57 3.47 -7.16
CA PHE A 520 -27.24 3.85 -8.41
C PHE A 520 -26.84 5.24 -8.93
N THR A 521 -25.74 5.83 -8.43
CA THR A 521 -25.35 7.20 -8.81
C THR A 521 -25.21 7.35 -10.33
N GLY A 522 -25.98 8.24 -10.95
CA GLY A 522 -25.98 8.46 -12.39
C GLY A 522 -26.76 7.44 -13.23
N CYS A 523 -27.64 6.62 -12.62
CA CYS A 523 -28.63 5.82 -13.36
C CYS A 523 -29.72 6.74 -13.92
N THR A 524 -29.41 7.50 -14.97
CA THR A 524 -30.27 8.58 -15.49
C THR A 524 -31.60 8.10 -16.10
N SER A 525 -31.75 6.81 -16.39
CA SER A 525 -32.99 6.18 -16.89
C SER A 525 -33.81 5.43 -15.83
N LEU A 526 -33.35 5.41 -14.57
CA LEU A 526 -34.06 4.74 -13.48
C LEU A 526 -35.29 5.58 -13.09
N THR A 527 -36.50 5.07 -13.34
CA THR A 527 -37.77 5.79 -13.09
C THR A 527 -38.38 5.51 -11.73
N GLU A 528 -38.22 4.28 -11.24
CA GLU A 528 -38.75 3.80 -9.96
C GLU A 528 -37.76 2.85 -9.29
N MET A 529 -37.85 2.71 -7.97
CA MET A 529 -37.04 1.78 -7.18
C MET A 529 -37.82 1.28 -5.97
N ASP A 530 -37.85 -0.03 -5.76
CA ASP A 530 -38.35 -0.63 -4.53
C ASP A 530 -37.21 -1.10 -3.62
N MET A 531 -37.22 -0.63 -2.37
CA MET A 531 -36.20 -0.92 -1.37
C MET A 531 -36.60 -2.08 -0.43
N ALA A 532 -37.75 -2.73 -0.64
CA ALA A 532 -38.19 -3.90 0.13
C ALA A 532 -37.20 -5.09 0.08
N ALA A 533 -36.33 -5.15 -0.93
CA ALA A 533 -35.22 -6.11 -1.02
C ALA A 533 -34.24 -6.06 0.19
N PHE A 534 -34.19 -4.92 0.89
CA PHE A 534 -33.33 -4.69 2.06
C PHE A 534 -34.07 -4.89 3.41
N ALA A 535 -35.29 -5.42 3.42
CA ALA A 535 -36.14 -5.54 4.61
C ALA A 535 -35.60 -6.48 5.68
N GLY A 536 -34.99 -5.91 6.72
CA GLY A 536 -34.33 -6.63 7.82
C GLY A 536 -32.81 -6.42 7.86
N VAL A 537 -32.24 -5.75 6.85
CA VAL A 537 -30.81 -5.52 6.67
C VAL A 537 -30.34 -4.28 7.44
N LYS A 538 -29.14 -4.35 8.02
CA LYS A 538 -28.52 -3.20 8.70
C LYS A 538 -27.66 -2.40 7.72
N VAL A 539 -28.28 -1.50 6.96
CA VAL A 539 -27.53 -0.64 6.05
C VAL A 539 -26.66 0.35 6.84
N THR A 540 -25.37 0.44 6.51
CA THR A 540 -24.40 1.30 7.22
C THR A 540 -24.29 2.70 6.62
N SER A 541 -24.47 2.82 5.32
CA SER A 541 -24.45 4.09 4.59
C SER A 541 -25.28 4.02 3.31
N MET A 542 -26.06 5.08 3.09
CA MET A 542 -26.81 5.37 1.85
C MET A 542 -26.28 6.64 1.17
N THR A 543 -25.05 7.07 1.50
CA THR A 543 -24.42 8.28 0.94
C THR A 543 -24.46 8.24 -0.60
N GLY A 544 -25.11 9.22 -1.22
CA GLY A 544 -25.19 9.38 -2.67
C GLY A 544 -25.93 8.27 -3.44
N THR A 545 -26.65 7.34 -2.77
CA THR A 545 -27.16 6.10 -3.39
C THR A 545 -27.94 6.31 -4.69
N PHE A 546 -28.78 7.36 -4.80
CA PHE A 546 -29.52 7.70 -6.03
C PHE A 546 -29.06 9.03 -6.67
N LYS A 547 -27.90 9.57 -6.28
CA LYS A 547 -27.38 10.86 -6.79
C LYS A 547 -27.40 10.90 -8.32
N ASN A 548 -27.99 11.93 -8.91
CA ASN A 548 -28.18 12.13 -10.35
C ASN A 548 -29.04 11.05 -11.06
N CYS A 549 -29.95 10.36 -10.37
CA CYS A 549 -31.01 9.58 -11.03
C CYS A 549 -32.09 10.52 -11.59
N THR A 550 -31.79 11.21 -12.69
CA THR A 550 -32.59 12.35 -13.20
C THR A 550 -34.04 12.02 -13.57
N ALA A 551 -34.34 10.76 -13.89
CA ALA A 551 -35.67 10.28 -14.25
C ALA A 551 -36.48 9.68 -13.06
N LEU A 552 -35.89 9.59 -11.86
CA LEU A 552 -36.49 8.89 -10.72
C LEU A 552 -37.67 9.69 -10.16
N THR A 553 -38.89 9.19 -10.32
CA THR A 553 -40.12 9.85 -9.87
C THR A 553 -40.65 9.29 -8.55
N THR A 554 -40.32 8.03 -8.21
CA THR A 554 -40.97 7.30 -7.11
C THR A 554 -40.02 6.29 -6.49
N ILE A 555 -40.07 6.16 -5.16
CA ILE A 555 -39.28 5.19 -4.40
C ILE A 555 -40.19 4.59 -3.33
N THR A 556 -40.25 3.27 -3.26
CA THR A 556 -40.99 2.52 -2.24
C THR A 556 -40.04 1.76 -1.32
N GLY A 557 -40.55 1.29 -0.19
CA GLY A 557 -39.81 0.36 0.65
C GLY A 557 -38.70 0.99 1.51
N LEU A 558 -38.58 2.32 1.62
CA LEU A 558 -37.51 2.97 2.38
C LEU A 558 -37.56 2.66 3.89
N GLU A 559 -38.75 2.32 4.41
CA GLU A 559 -38.97 1.83 5.78
C GLU A 559 -38.14 0.58 6.09
N ASN A 560 -37.90 -0.25 5.08
CA ASN A 560 -37.20 -1.53 5.20
C ASN A 560 -35.69 -1.38 5.47
N VAL A 561 -35.14 -0.19 5.24
CA VAL A 561 -33.70 0.13 5.25
C VAL A 561 -33.27 0.84 6.56
N ALA A 562 -34.23 1.24 7.39
CA ALA A 562 -34.05 2.25 8.42
C ALA A 562 -33.16 1.85 9.62
N ALA A 563 -33.02 0.56 9.91
CA ALA A 563 -32.37 0.09 11.13
C ALA A 563 -30.83 0.20 11.07
N ALA A 564 -30.32 1.32 11.60
CA ALA A 564 -28.91 1.65 11.88
C ALA A 564 -28.07 2.33 10.78
N CYS A 565 -28.68 2.90 9.74
CA CYS A 565 -27.96 3.80 8.84
C CYS A 565 -27.67 5.15 9.55
N GLY A 566 -26.46 5.69 9.33
CA GLY A 566 -26.02 6.96 9.91
C GLY A 566 -25.53 7.99 8.89
N ALA A 567 -25.68 7.70 7.60
CA ALA A 567 -25.07 8.47 6.51
C ALA A 567 -26.00 8.54 5.29
N TYR A 568 -26.64 9.71 5.12
CA TYR A 568 -27.67 9.97 4.10
C TYR A 568 -27.33 11.15 3.18
N ALA A 569 -26.12 11.72 3.30
CA ALA A 569 -25.70 12.86 2.49
C ALA A 569 -25.82 12.58 0.99
N GLU A 570 -26.27 13.57 0.23
CA GLU A 570 -26.47 13.51 -1.22
C GLU A 570 -27.39 12.39 -1.74
N LEU A 571 -28.13 11.67 -0.88
CA LEU A 571 -28.89 10.45 -1.24
C LEU A 571 -29.73 10.59 -2.52
N PHE A 572 -30.49 11.68 -2.67
CA PHE A 572 -31.30 11.99 -3.85
C PHE A 572 -30.78 13.23 -4.62
N SER A 573 -29.56 13.70 -4.36
CA SER A 573 -29.01 14.92 -4.99
C SER A 573 -29.04 14.80 -6.51
N GLY A 574 -29.75 15.68 -7.21
CA GLY A 574 -29.89 15.67 -8.67
C GLY A 574 -31.00 14.78 -9.22
N CYS A 575 -31.88 14.22 -8.38
CA CYS A 575 -33.10 13.54 -8.82
C CYS A 575 -34.16 14.56 -9.28
N SER A 576 -33.92 15.19 -10.44
CA SER A 576 -34.72 16.31 -10.96
C SER A 576 -36.21 16.03 -11.20
N ALA A 577 -36.60 14.77 -11.41
CA ALA A 577 -37.98 14.32 -11.63
C ALA A 577 -38.73 13.89 -10.35
N LEU A 578 -38.04 13.84 -9.20
CA LEU A 578 -38.59 13.33 -7.95
C LEU A 578 -39.58 14.34 -7.35
N THR A 579 -40.84 13.93 -7.13
CA THR A 579 -41.94 14.82 -6.70
C THR A 579 -42.24 14.77 -5.21
N THR A 580 -42.07 13.60 -4.59
CA THR A 580 -42.20 13.35 -3.15
C THR A 580 -41.42 12.08 -2.80
N VAL A 581 -41.13 11.86 -1.52
CA VAL A 581 -40.51 10.63 -0.99
C VAL A 581 -41.18 10.27 0.34
N ASP A 582 -41.57 9.01 0.51
CA ASP A 582 -41.97 8.53 1.83
C ASP A 582 -40.73 8.37 2.72
N THR A 583 -40.69 9.15 3.79
CA THR A 583 -39.62 9.20 4.78
C THR A 583 -40.12 8.88 6.20
N THR A 584 -41.32 8.31 6.32
CA THR A 584 -42.02 8.08 7.61
C THR A 584 -41.28 7.19 8.60
N GLU A 585 -40.48 6.24 8.12
CA GLU A 585 -39.83 5.22 8.97
C GLU A 585 -38.29 5.35 9.00
N LEU A 586 -37.69 6.39 8.41
CA LEU A 586 -36.22 6.56 8.39
C LEU A 586 -35.65 6.92 9.78
N GLN A 587 -34.94 5.98 10.40
CA GLN A 587 -34.35 6.12 11.74
C GLN A 587 -32.86 6.50 11.71
N PHE A 588 -32.39 7.21 12.73
CA PHE A 588 -30.98 7.56 12.90
C PHE A 588 -30.37 6.84 14.11
N SER A 589 -29.23 6.16 13.91
CA SER A 589 -28.37 5.78 15.04
C SER A 589 -27.63 7.01 15.57
N THR A 590 -27.87 7.38 16.83
CA THR A 590 -27.08 8.40 17.55
C THR A 590 -25.73 7.87 18.05
N SER A 591 -25.30 6.68 17.60
CA SER A 591 -24.11 5.99 18.10
C SER A 591 -23.13 5.60 16.99
N GLY A 592 -21.84 5.88 17.21
CA GLY A 592 -20.71 5.24 16.49
C GLY A 592 -19.86 6.14 15.58
N TYR A 593 -20.41 7.17 14.94
CA TYR A 593 -19.72 7.91 13.87
C TYR A 593 -19.22 9.29 14.31
N SER A 594 -17.90 9.49 14.31
CA SER A 594 -17.24 10.75 14.70
C SER A 594 -17.13 11.80 13.58
N ASN A 595 -17.29 11.38 12.33
CA ASN A 595 -17.43 12.27 11.17
C ASN A 595 -18.81 11.98 10.54
N SER A 596 -19.79 12.86 10.72
CA SER A 596 -21.17 12.65 10.26
C SER A 596 -21.46 13.36 8.94
N PRO A 597 -21.58 12.62 7.81
CA PRO A 597 -22.27 13.11 6.62
C PRO A 597 -23.79 13.02 6.87
N GLY A 598 -24.33 14.03 7.57
CA GLY A 598 -25.77 14.17 7.85
C GLY A 598 -26.61 14.40 6.60
N LEU A 599 -27.76 15.05 6.72
CA LEU A 599 -28.68 15.33 5.60
C LEU A 599 -28.15 16.40 4.60
N LYS A 600 -26.85 16.69 4.63
CA LYS A 600 -26.15 17.58 3.69
C LYS A 600 -26.49 17.21 2.26
N SER A 601 -27.00 18.18 1.51
CA SER A 601 -27.37 18.05 0.10
C SER A 601 -28.32 16.89 -0.23
N MET A 602 -29.06 16.32 0.74
CA MET A 602 -29.85 15.09 0.55
C MET A 602 -30.82 15.16 -0.64
N PHE A 603 -31.45 16.32 -0.87
CA PHE A 603 -32.34 16.62 -2.00
C PHE A 603 -31.79 17.75 -2.89
N TYR A 604 -30.48 18.01 -2.88
CA TYR A 604 -29.88 19.12 -3.64
C TYR A 604 -30.21 19.01 -5.13
N ASN A 605 -30.77 20.06 -5.73
CA ASN A 605 -31.29 20.09 -7.11
C ASN A 605 -32.44 19.09 -7.43
N CYS A 606 -33.24 18.65 -6.45
CA CYS A 606 -34.52 17.98 -6.71
C CYS A 606 -35.60 18.98 -7.18
N SER A 607 -35.45 19.49 -8.40
CA SER A 607 -36.22 20.64 -8.92
C SER A 607 -37.74 20.45 -8.94
N SER A 608 -38.23 19.20 -9.02
CA SER A 608 -39.67 18.86 -9.06
C SER A 608 -40.26 18.47 -7.70
N LEU A 609 -39.48 18.44 -6.61
CA LEU A 609 -39.94 18.04 -5.29
C LEU A 609 -40.97 19.05 -4.77
N THR A 610 -42.23 18.65 -4.60
CA THR A 610 -43.33 19.55 -4.21
C THR A 610 -43.61 19.54 -2.72
N GLU A 611 -43.46 18.39 -2.07
CA GLU A 611 -43.67 18.20 -0.64
C GLU A 611 -42.72 17.14 -0.06
N ILE A 612 -42.41 17.24 1.23
CA ILE A 612 -41.62 16.26 1.97
C ILE A 612 -41.96 16.30 3.47
N ASP A 613 -42.05 15.12 4.10
CA ASP A 613 -42.38 15.00 5.53
C ASP A 613 -41.30 14.26 6.32
N LEU A 614 -40.43 15.04 6.96
CA LEU A 614 -39.30 14.56 7.75
C LEU A 614 -39.64 14.46 9.25
N SER A 615 -40.92 14.43 9.62
CA SER A 615 -41.34 14.53 11.03
C SER A 615 -40.84 13.41 11.95
N ASN A 616 -40.53 12.25 11.38
CA ASN A 616 -40.03 11.07 12.08
C ASN A 616 -38.49 11.02 12.20
N LEU A 617 -37.78 11.97 11.56
CA LEU A 617 -36.32 12.01 11.61
C LEU A 617 -35.83 12.54 12.98
N ASN A 618 -35.03 11.76 13.69
CA ASN A 618 -34.40 12.19 14.94
C ASN A 618 -33.27 13.22 14.67
N MET A 619 -33.62 14.50 14.61
CA MET A 619 -32.73 15.61 14.19
C MET A 619 -31.56 15.95 15.14
N CYS A 620 -31.23 15.11 16.12
CA CYS A 620 -30.14 15.39 17.06
C CYS A 620 -28.77 15.34 16.35
N SER A 621 -27.98 16.41 16.44
CA SER A 621 -26.63 16.54 15.86
C SER A 621 -26.53 16.37 14.33
N VAL A 622 -27.58 16.69 13.56
CA VAL A 622 -27.61 16.52 12.10
C VAL A 622 -27.05 17.74 11.36
N TYR A 623 -26.09 17.53 10.45
CA TYR A 623 -25.58 18.57 9.54
C TYR A 623 -26.44 18.62 8.26
N MET A 624 -27.08 19.77 7.98
CA MET A 624 -28.14 19.91 6.95
C MET A 624 -27.81 20.90 5.83
N GLU A 625 -26.53 21.26 5.65
CA GLU A 625 -26.06 22.20 4.62
C GLU A 625 -26.63 21.85 3.23
N LYS A 626 -27.27 22.82 2.57
CA LYS A 626 -27.82 22.73 1.20
C LYS A 626 -28.81 21.58 0.96
N MET A 627 -29.41 21.04 2.01
CA MET A 627 -30.34 19.90 1.95
C MET A 627 -31.41 20.01 0.85
N PHE A 628 -31.99 21.19 0.66
CA PHE A 628 -33.04 21.50 -0.31
C PHE A 628 -32.65 22.61 -1.31
N ALA A 629 -31.38 23.01 -1.35
CA ALA A 629 -30.94 24.01 -2.32
C ALA A 629 -31.20 23.51 -3.76
N GLY A 630 -31.85 24.34 -4.58
CA GLY A 630 -32.31 23.97 -5.92
C GLY A 630 -33.69 23.29 -6.01
N CYS A 631 -34.40 23.05 -4.89
CA CYS A 631 -35.76 22.46 -4.88
C CYS A 631 -36.85 23.49 -5.27
N SER A 632 -36.80 24.02 -6.49
CA SER A 632 -37.64 25.13 -6.96
C SER A 632 -39.17 24.93 -6.86
N ALA A 633 -39.65 23.69 -6.83
CA ALA A 633 -41.06 23.35 -6.72
C ALA A 633 -41.57 23.16 -5.27
N LEU A 634 -40.68 23.20 -4.26
CA LEU A 634 -41.01 22.82 -2.89
C LEU A 634 -41.96 23.82 -2.23
N LYS A 635 -43.16 23.36 -1.92
CA LYS A 635 -44.25 24.15 -1.33
C LYS A 635 -44.57 23.76 0.10
N LYS A 636 -44.32 22.49 0.47
CA LYS A 636 -44.64 21.94 1.78
C LYS A 636 -43.42 21.24 2.39
N LEU A 637 -43.14 21.56 3.66
CA LEU A 637 -42.07 20.94 4.44
C LEU A 637 -42.52 20.69 5.89
N THR A 638 -42.48 19.43 6.32
CA THR A 638 -42.64 19.05 7.73
C THR A 638 -41.29 18.62 8.31
N LEU A 639 -40.92 19.12 9.50
CA LEU A 639 -39.67 18.77 10.23
C LEU A 639 -39.91 18.21 11.65
N GLY A 640 -41.15 17.93 12.05
CA GLY A 640 -41.47 17.30 13.35
C GLY A 640 -42.92 17.46 13.77
N GLU A 641 -43.39 16.61 14.69
CA GLU A 641 -44.68 16.81 15.34
C GLU A 641 -44.72 18.13 16.16
N PRO A 642 -45.88 18.82 16.25
CA PRO A 642 -46.10 19.97 17.12
C PRO A 642 -46.06 19.70 18.65
N GLY A 643 -45.17 18.83 19.15
CA GLY A 643 -45.07 18.48 20.57
C GLY A 643 -43.79 17.76 21.01
N THR A 644 -42.97 17.24 20.08
CA THR A 644 -41.75 16.49 20.42
C THR A 644 -40.61 17.42 20.84
N ASN A 645 -40.03 17.17 22.01
CA ASN A 645 -38.91 17.96 22.56
C ASN A 645 -37.58 17.58 21.90
N VAL A 646 -37.31 18.09 20.69
CA VAL A 646 -35.96 18.06 20.11
C VAL A 646 -35.06 18.99 20.92
N THR A 647 -34.17 18.44 21.74
CA THR A 647 -33.31 19.19 22.67
C THR A 647 -32.17 19.90 21.94
N LEU A 648 -32.26 21.22 21.85
CA LEU A 648 -31.30 22.13 21.20
C LEU A 648 -29.84 22.00 21.65
N SER A 649 -29.55 21.32 22.77
CA SER A 649 -28.24 21.26 23.44
C SER A 649 -27.13 20.50 22.69
N SER A 650 -27.33 20.19 21.41
CA SER A 650 -26.39 19.42 20.56
C SER A 650 -26.18 19.99 19.16
N LEU A 651 -26.85 21.09 18.78
CA LEU A 651 -26.59 21.74 17.50
C LEU A 651 -25.30 22.56 17.56
N ASN A 652 -24.33 22.17 16.73
CA ASN A 652 -23.14 22.96 16.42
C ASN A 652 -23.57 24.37 15.97
N SER A 653 -22.80 25.40 16.34
CA SER A 653 -23.08 26.82 16.05
C SER A 653 -22.84 27.22 14.58
N SER A 654 -23.19 26.35 13.64
CA SER A 654 -22.84 26.38 12.22
C SER A 654 -23.89 25.65 11.36
N THR A 655 -25.14 25.60 11.82
CA THR A 655 -26.24 24.90 11.15
C THR A 655 -27.54 25.64 11.44
N TYR A 656 -27.92 26.55 10.56
CA TYR A 656 -29.15 27.34 10.65
C TYR A 656 -30.19 26.81 9.64
N PHE A 657 -31.49 26.97 9.93
CA PHE A 657 -32.56 26.56 9.01
C PHE A 657 -32.42 27.18 7.60
N PRO A 658 -32.00 28.46 7.43
CA PRO A 658 -31.66 29.00 6.11
C PRO A 658 -30.55 28.26 5.36
N ASP A 659 -29.57 27.65 6.03
CA ASP A 659 -28.44 26.94 5.38
C ASP A 659 -28.89 25.68 4.63
N MET A 660 -30.12 25.22 4.85
CA MET A 660 -30.74 24.13 4.09
C MET A 660 -31.07 24.55 2.65
N PHE A 661 -31.05 25.85 2.34
CA PHE A 661 -31.52 26.45 1.08
C PHE A 661 -30.48 27.44 0.51
N ASP A 662 -30.50 27.66 -0.81
CA ASP A 662 -29.66 28.67 -1.48
C ASP A 662 -30.36 30.05 -1.62
N GLY A 663 -31.55 30.25 -1.02
CA GLY A 663 -32.31 31.52 -1.07
C GLY A 663 -33.75 31.41 -0.56
N ASP A 664 -34.57 32.45 -0.78
CA ASP A 664 -36.03 32.41 -0.53
C ASP A 664 -36.67 31.27 -1.34
N ASN A 665 -37.47 30.42 -0.67
CA ASN A 665 -38.17 29.29 -1.30
C ASN A 665 -39.69 29.55 -1.29
N ASN A 666 -40.40 29.04 -2.30
CA ASN A 666 -41.85 29.20 -2.47
C ASN A 666 -42.68 28.32 -1.51
N LEU A 667 -42.22 28.18 -0.26
CA LEU A 667 -42.91 27.43 0.80
C LEU A 667 -44.23 28.14 1.15
N THR A 668 -45.33 27.42 0.96
CA THR A 668 -46.70 27.83 1.31
C THR A 668 -47.24 27.10 2.54
N ASP A 669 -46.59 26.01 2.96
CA ASP A 669 -46.86 25.21 4.15
C ASP A 669 -45.52 24.81 4.79
N LEU A 670 -45.33 25.13 6.07
CA LEU A 670 -44.09 24.86 6.81
C LEU A 670 -44.41 24.50 8.26
N THR A 671 -44.19 23.24 8.61
CA THR A 671 -44.36 22.73 9.98
C THR A 671 -42.99 22.38 10.58
N ILE A 672 -42.63 23.06 11.67
CA ILE A 672 -41.34 22.87 12.37
C ILE A 672 -41.55 22.51 13.85
N PRO A 673 -40.57 21.81 14.49
CA PRO A 673 -40.60 21.57 15.93
C PRO A 673 -40.66 22.87 16.74
N LYS A 674 -41.37 22.85 17.87
CA LYS A 674 -41.49 23.99 18.80
C LYS A 674 -40.16 24.50 19.38
N THR A 675 -39.09 23.74 19.23
CA THR A 675 -37.73 24.08 19.67
C THR A 675 -36.81 24.57 18.55
N MET A 676 -37.25 24.60 17.30
CA MET A 676 -36.44 25.10 16.17
C MET A 676 -36.56 26.63 16.05
N ALA A 677 -35.43 27.34 16.07
CA ALA A 677 -35.38 28.79 15.98
C ALA A 677 -35.28 29.28 14.53
N ILE A 678 -36.23 30.11 14.09
CA ILE A 678 -36.17 30.85 12.82
C ILE A 678 -35.50 32.21 13.08
N TYR A 679 -34.53 32.60 12.25
CA TYR A 679 -33.88 33.92 12.27
C TYR A 679 -34.61 34.91 11.35
N SER A 680 -34.61 36.19 11.73
CA SER A 680 -35.16 37.29 10.94
C SER A 680 -34.43 37.48 9.61
N GLY A 681 -35.16 37.37 8.49
CA GLY A 681 -34.64 37.55 7.14
C GLY A 681 -35.17 36.56 6.08
N PHE A 682 -35.83 35.48 6.49
CA PHE A 682 -36.45 34.50 5.59
C PHE A 682 -37.88 34.92 5.23
N LYS A 683 -38.24 35.00 3.94
CA LYS A 683 -39.61 35.38 3.52
C LYS A 683 -40.48 34.17 3.18
N LEU A 684 -41.51 33.95 4.00
CA LEU A 684 -42.64 33.08 3.66
C LEU A 684 -43.68 33.87 2.85
N VAL A 685 -44.36 33.20 1.91
CA VAL A 685 -45.11 33.86 0.82
C VAL A 685 -46.56 34.22 1.20
N ASN A 686 -47.10 33.66 2.30
CA ASN A 686 -48.47 33.91 2.77
C ASN A 686 -48.49 34.40 4.22
N GLU A 687 -49.29 35.44 4.49
CA GLU A 687 -49.52 36.00 5.84
C GLU A 687 -50.52 35.18 6.66
N ASP A 688 -51.35 34.35 6.01
CA ASP A 688 -52.43 33.53 6.62
C ASP A 688 -51.98 32.18 7.23
N MET A 689 -50.68 31.91 7.40
CA MET A 689 -50.20 30.63 7.95
C MET A 689 -50.55 30.46 9.44
N VAL A 690 -51.05 29.28 9.82
CA VAL A 690 -51.39 28.94 11.21
C VAL A 690 -50.15 28.40 11.94
N TYR A 691 -49.38 29.29 12.54
CA TYR A 691 -48.16 28.95 13.28
C TYR A 691 -48.45 28.29 14.65
N THR A 692 -47.65 27.28 15.02
CA THR A 692 -47.66 26.65 16.35
C THR A 692 -46.28 26.67 17.05
N GLY A 693 -45.48 27.70 16.77
CA GLY A 693 -44.15 27.96 17.35
C GLY A 693 -44.01 29.37 17.95
N TRP A 694 -42.92 29.62 18.66
CA TRP A 694 -42.65 30.93 19.28
C TRP A 694 -42.03 31.91 18.27
N PHE A 695 -42.56 33.14 18.22
CA PHE A 695 -41.94 34.27 17.55
C PHE A 695 -41.56 35.34 18.58
N LYS A 696 -40.46 36.07 18.33
CA LYS A 696 -40.29 37.43 18.82
C LYS A 696 -40.74 38.39 17.71
N ALA A 697 -41.84 39.08 17.94
CA ALA A 697 -42.30 40.20 17.11
C ALA A 697 -42.26 41.47 17.97
N ASP A 698 -41.76 42.57 17.41
CA ASP A 698 -41.78 43.89 18.03
C ASP A 698 -42.84 44.74 17.30
N ASP A 699 -43.79 45.30 18.08
CA ASP A 699 -44.91 46.20 17.71
C ASP A 699 -45.98 45.68 16.71
N GLU A 700 -47.30 45.87 16.90
CA GLU A 700 -48.03 46.68 17.90
C GLU A 700 -49.14 45.88 18.65
N THR A 701 -49.33 46.18 19.95
CA THR A 701 -50.50 45.85 20.80
C THR A 701 -50.82 44.39 21.20
N LYS A 702 -50.18 43.88 22.29
CA LYS A 702 -50.83 43.68 23.62
C LYS A 702 -49.96 42.95 24.67
N THR A 703 -50.11 43.42 25.91
CA THR A 703 -49.54 42.93 27.18
C THR A 703 -50.12 41.58 27.65
N VAL A 704 -49.54 40.75 28.56
CA VAL A 704 -48.24 40.65 29.28
C VAL A 704 -48.27 39.30 30.05
N VAL A 705 -47.15 38.58 30.18
CA VAL A 705 -46.71 37.87 31.44
C VAL A 705 -45.17 37.77 31.43
N SER A 706 -44.52 37.99 32.58
CA SER A 706 -43.07 37.86 32.78
C SER A 706 -42.61 36.43 33.09
N GLY A 707 -41.53 35.98 32.44
CA GLY A 707 -40.79 34.75 32.78
C GLY A 707 -39.27 35.00 32.66
N THR A 708 -38.46 34.30 33.46
CA THR A 708 -37.04 34.65 33.66
C THR A 708 -36.06 34.02 32.65
N ALA A 709 -35.07 34.84 32.27
CA ALA A 709 -33.71 34.51 31.83
C ALA A 709 -33.45 34.04 30.37
N SER A 710 -32.48 34.73 29.78
CA SER A 710 -31.59 34.30 28.68
C SER A 710 -32.14 34.23 27.25
N TYR A 711 -31.19 34.39 26.31
CA TYR A 711 -31.33 34.37 24.84
C TYR A 711 -32.10 35.52 24.19
N ALA A 712 -31.34 36.46 23.61
CA ALA A 712 -31.71 37.21 22.41
C ALA A 712 -30.53 37.11 21.43
N ALA A 713 -30.81 36.82 20.16
CA ALA A 713 -29.80 36.50 19.16
C ALA A 713 -30.00 37.29 17.85
N ILE A 714 -29.37 36.85 16.77
CA ILE A 714 -29.20 37.55 15.49
C ILE A 714 -30.39 37.15 14.54
N ALA A 715 -30.57 37.53 13.27
CA ALA A 715 -29.70 38.19 12.29
C ALA A 715 -30.48 39.05 11.25
N SER A 716 -29.85 39.22 10.09
CA SER A 716 -30.23 40.03 8.93
C SER A 716 -30.51 39.18 7.68
N ASN A 717 -31.29 39.70 6.72
CA ASN A 717 -31.21 39.47 5.26
C ASN A 717 -32.38 40.21 4.55
N THR A 718 -32.38 40.64 3.27
CA THR A 718 -31.38 41.07 2.24
C THR A 718 -32.17 41.80 1.11
N THR A 719 -31.64 42.54 0.12
CA THR A 719 -30.28 42.90 -0.36
C THR A 719 -30.13 44.46 -0.32
N GLY A 720 -29.40 45.25 -1.14
CA GLY A 720 -28.56 45.00 -2.34
C GLY A 720 -28.10 46.28 -3.08
N ASN A 721 -27.14 46.13 -4.00
CA ASN A 721 -26.71 47.06 -5.07
C ASN A 721 -26.77 48.59 -4.85
N VAL A 722 -25.78 49.15 -4.12
CA VAL A 722 -25.06 50.37 -4.54
C VAL A 722 -23.60 50.27 -4.09
N ARG A 723 -22.67 50.98 -4.77
CA ARG A 723 -21.43 51.43 -4.11
C ARG A 723 -21.82 52.52 -3.10
N TYR A 724 -21.48 52.40 -1.81
CA TYR A 724 -20.93 53.51 -0.99
C TYR A 724 -20.65 53.08 0.47
N LEU A 725 -19.63 53.73 1.05
CA LEU A 725 -19.36 53.97 2.49
C LEU A 725 -19.03 52.81 3.45
N ARG A 726 -18.20 53.16 4.46
CA ARG A 726 -18.12 52.47 5.75
C ARG A 726 -19.46 52.71 6.46
N GLU A 727 -20.31 51.69 6.64
CA GLU A 727 -21.48 51.82 7.52
C GLU A 727 -21.38 50.85 8.70
N ALA A 728 -21.60 51.42 9.88
CA ALA A 728 -21.27 50.79 11.15
C ALA A 728 -22.28 49.71 11.55
N LYS A 729 -21.76 48.56 12.00
CA LYS A 729 -22.28 47.99 13.24
C LYS A 729 -21.94 49.00 14.33
N ASN A 730 -22.94 49.69 14.88
CA ASN A 730 -22.77 50.68 15.95
C ASN A 730 -22.31 49.98 17.25
N TYR A 731 -21.02 49.68 17.32
CA TYR A 731 -20.37 49.27 18.57
C TYR A 731 -20.37 50.46 19.53
N THR A 732 -20.80 50.22 20.77
CA THR A 732 -20.82 51.22 21.84
C THR A 732 -19.54 51.26 22.66
N SER A 733 -18.64 50.29 22.44
CA SER A 733 -17.42 50.04 23.21
C SER A 733 -16.29 49.50 22.32
N ASN A 734 -15.05 49.53 22.82
CA ASN A 734 -13.87 48.96 22.14
C ASN A 734 -13.80 47.45 22.42
N MET A 735 -14.54 46.65 21.65
CA MET A 735 -14.67 45.21 21.91
C MET A 735 -13.52 44.39 21.30
N VAL A 736 -12.76 43.67 22.13
CA VAL A 736 -11.94 42.53 21.70
C VAL A 736 -12.84 41.29 21.65
N LYS A 737 -13.01 40.71 20.46
CA LYS A 737 -13.98 39.64 20.21
C LYS A 737 -13.39 38.24 20.29
N SER A 738 -12.20 38.06 19.71
CA SER A 738 -11.54 36.76 19.57
C SER A 738 -10.06 36.92 19.26
N ALA A 739 -9.32 35.82 19.44
CA ALA A 739 -7.96 35.68 18.94
C ALA A 739 -7.83 34.40 18.10
N SER A 740 -6.89 34.36 17.16
CA SER A 740 -6.60 33.18 16.33
C SER A 740 -5.12 33.09 15.96
N LEU A 741 -4.70 31.94 15.42
CA LEU A 741 -3.34 31.73 14.93
C LEU A 741 -3.32 31.72 13.39
N THR A 742 -2.42 32.48 12.77
CA THR A 742 -2.06 32.36 11.35
C THR A 742 -0.70 31.68 11.24
N LEU A 743 -0.60 30.70 10.34
CA LEU A 743 0.56 29.83 10.14
C LEU A 743 1.03 29.83 8.67
N GLU A 744 0.78 30.95 7.99
CA GLU A 744 1.11 31.19 6.58
C GLU A 744 2.30 32.14 6.49
N GLY A 745 3.48 31.62 6.87
CA GLY A 745 4.68 32.40 7.14
C GLY A 745 5.24 32.07 8.51
N GLN A 746 5.65 33.11 9.25
CA GLN A 746 5.88 33.04 10.70
C GLN A 746 4.58 32.78 11.48
N ILE A 747 4.70 32.55 12.79
CA ILE A 747 3.56 32.27 13.67
C ILE A 747 2.93 33.60 14.09
N GLY A 748 1.84 33.98 13.40
CA GLY A 748 1.11 35.22 13.67
C GLY A 748 -0.01 35.00 14.68
N LEU A 749 0.07 35.62 15.86
CA LEU A 749 -1.05 35.74 16.77
C LEU A 749 -1.95 36.90 16.31
N ASN A 750 -3.19 36.59 15.98
CA ASN A 750 -4.19 37.55 15.53
C ASN A 750 -5.14 37.92 16.65
N PHE A 751 -5.40 39.22 16.81
CA PHE A 751 -6.49 39.76 17.61
C PHE A 751 -7.57 40.31 16.67
N TYR A 752 -8.84 40.05 16.97
CA TYR A 752 -9.97 40.64 16.25
C TYR A 752 -10.73 41.59 17.16
N ALA A 753 -10.82 42.84 16.72
CA ALA A 753 -11.43 43.91 17.48
C ALA A 753 -12.53 44.64 16.69
N ALA A 754 -13.38 45.33 17.43
CA ALA A 754 -14.43 46.18 16.90
C ALA A 754 -14.46 47.47 17.72
N PHE A 755 -14.61 48.60 17.02
CA PHE A 755 -14.44 49.92 17.61
C PHE A 755 -15.70 50.76 17.39
N PRO A 756 -16.02 51.69 18.31
CA PRO A 756 -17.11 52.61 18.14
C PRO A 756 -16.80 53.62 17.03
N ASP A 757 -17.86 54.20 16.49
CA ASP A 757 -17.81 55.12 15.37
C ASP A 757 -16.97 56.40 15.67
N SER A 758 -16.82 56.76 16.95
CA SER A 758 -15.96 57.84 17.44
C SER A 758 -14.46 57.56 17.28
N VAL A 759 -14.05 56.28 17.38
CA VAL A 759 -12.65 55.85 17.18
C VAL A 759 -12.39 55.64 15.68
N LEU A 760 -13.34 55.06 14.94
CA LEU A 760 -13.23 54.84 13.48
C LEU A 760 -13.23 56.12 12.63
N LYS A 761 -13.56 57.27 13.22
CA LYS A 761 -13.54 58.60 12.60
C LYS A 761 -12.31 59.44 12.97
N ASN A 762 -11.39 58.90 13.79
CA ASN A 762 -10.17 59.57 14.17
C ASN A 762 -8.97 58.93 13.46
N GLU A 763 -8.43 59.63 12.48
CA GLU A 763 -7.29 59.20 11.64
C GLU A 763 -6.01 58.95 12.46
N ASN A 764 -5.91 59.47 13.69
CA ASN A 764 -4.77 59.23 14.60
C ASN A 764 -4.96 58.01 15.52
N ALA A 765 -6.10 57.30 15.46
CA ALA A 765 -6.38 56.19 16.35
C ALA A 765 -5.61 54.91 15.94
N TYR A 766 -4.95 54.27 16.91
CA TYR A 766 -4.07 53.14 16.68
C TYR A 766 -4.22 52.03 17.73
N VAL A 767 -3.84 50.81 17.34
CA VAL A 767 -3.60 49.69 18.23
C VAL A 767 -2.10 49.59 18.50
N GLU A 768 -1.74 49.38 19.77
CA GLU A 768 -0.41 48.91 20.14
C GLU A 768 -0.47 47.42 20.50
N LEU A 769 0.38 46.63 19.84
CA LEU A 769 0.67 45.24 20.17
C LEU A 769 2.03 45.19 20.85
N SER A 770 2.06 44.92 22.15
CA SER A 770 3.29 44.82 22.96
C SER A 770 3.59 43.36 23.29
N GLY A 771 4.78 42.85 22.93
CA GLY A 771 5.17 41.46 23.15
C GLY A 771 6.69 41.24 23.14
N PRO A 772 7.16 39.98 23.05
CA PRO A 772 8.58 39.62 23.18
C PRO A 772 9.47 40.12 22.03
N ASN A 773 8.89 40.44 20.87
CA ASN A 773 9.59 41.08 19.75
C ASN A 773 9.52 42.63 19.80
N GLY A 774 9.14 43.19 20.96
CA GLY A 774 8.97 44.62 21.17
C GLY A 774 7.56 45.12 20.86
N LYS A 775 7.44 46.43 20.60
CA LYS A 775 6.16 47.11 20.33
C LYS A 775 5.91 47.22 18.83
N GLN A 776 4.69 46.90 18.41
CA GLN A 776 4.18 47.08 17.05
C GLN A 776 2.93 47.96 17.10
N THR A 777 3.01 49.17 16.53
CA THR A 777 1.87 50.07 16.36
C THR A 777 1.22 49.83 14.99
N VAL A 778 -0.12 49.79 14.95
CA VAL A 778 -0.92 49.62 13.73
C VAL A 778 -2.06 50.64 13.75
N MET A 779 -2.16 51.50 12.74
CA MET A 779 -3.29 52.44 12.61
C MET A 779 -4.58 51.65 12.38
N ILE A 780 -5.68 52.06 13.00
CA ILE A 780 -6.94 51.29 12.93
C ILE A 780 -7.52 51.24 11.51
N GLU A 781 -7.24 52.25 10.67
CA GLU A 781 -7.67 52.27 9.28
C GLU A 781 -6.85 51.40 8.31
N ASP A 782 -5.59 51.10 8.65
CA ASP A 782 -4.73 50.17 7.90
C ASP A 782 -5.07 48.70 8.19
N ALA A 783 -5.81 48.43 9.28
CA ALA A 783 -6.08 47.07 9.73
C ALA A 783 -7.11 46.35 8.82
N PRO A 784 -6.81 45.15 8.30
CA PRO A 784 -7.72 44.42 7.43
C PRO A 784 -9.01 44.01 8.16
N TYR A 785 -10.16 44.33 7.56
CA TYR A 785 -11.48 44.10 8.17
C TYR A 785 -12.11 42.76 7.74
N ASP A 786 -12.28 41.85 8.70
CA ASP A 786 -13.05 40.61 8.56
C ASP A 786 -14.55 40.88 8.80
N ARG A 787 -15.42 40.44 7.88
CA ARG A 787 -16.87 40.73 7.95
C ARG A 787 -17.59 40.10 9.15
N VAL A 788 -17.02 39.02 9.70
CA VAL A 788 -17.57 38.29 10.86
C VAL A 788 -16.92 38.84 12.14
N ASN A 789 -15.59 38.85 12.17
CA ASN A 789 -14.78 39.07 13.37
C ASN A 789 -14.40 40.54 13.58
N GLY A 790 -14.37 41.39 12.56
CA GLY A 790 -13.97 42.81 12.66
C GLY A 790 -12.53 43.06 12.24
N TYR A 791 -11.93 44.16 12.71
CA TYR A 791 -10.56 44.56 12.37
C TYR A 791 -9.56 43.54 12.93
N LYS A 792 -8.71 42.99 12.06
CA LYS A 792 -7.70 41.99 12.38
C LYS A 792 -6.33 42.64 12.57
N PHE A 793 -5.72 42.42 13.73
CA PHE A 793 -4.38 42.89 14.07
C PHE A 793 -3.48 41.68 14.33
N THR A 794 -2.36 41.55 13.60
CA THR A 794 -1.46 40.39 13.71
C THR A 794 -0.11 40.79 14.31
N TYR A 795 0.29 40.11 15.37
CA TYR A 795 1.64 40.17 15.97
C TYR A 795 2.41 38.90 15.62
N GLN A 796 3.67 39.02 15.19
CA GLN A 796 4.50 37.86 14.80
C GLN A 796 5.33 37.36 15.99
N LEU A 797 5.40 36.03 16.13
CA LEU A 797 6.15 35.34 17.17
C LEU A 797 7.10 34.31 16.54
N ALA A 798 8.31 34.20 17.11
CA ALA A 798 9.15 33.03 16.93
C ALA A 798 8.54 31.83 17.68
N ALA A 799 8.79 30.61 17.24
CA ALA A 799 8.20 29.43 17.87
C ALA A 799 8.77 29.15 19.28
N SER A 800 9.88 29.78 19.68
CA SER A 800 10.36 29.81 21.07
C SER A 800 9.49 30.69 21.99
N GLN A 801 8.71 31.62 21.44
CA GLN A 801 7.96 32.67 22.16
C GLN A 801 6.47 32.32 22.37
N LEU A 802 6.06 31.07 22.14
CA LEU A 802 4.64 30.64 22.16
C LEU A 802 3.96 30.78 23.54
N HIS A 803 4.75 30.86 24.61
CA HIS A 803 4.29 31.07 25.99
C HIS A 803 4.26 32.54 26.40
N ASP A 804 4.89 33.43 25.63
CA ASP A 804 4.92 34.86 25.93
C ASP A 804 3.56 35.49 25.66
N LYS A 805 3.14 36.41 26.55
CA LYS A 805 1.91 37.16 26.38
C LYS A 805 2.14 38.34 25.44
N VAL A 806 1.29 38.44 24.42
CA VAL A 806 1.14 39.66 23.62
C VAL A 806 -0.04 40.44 24.20
N THR A 807 0.18 41.73 24.43
CA THR A 807 -0.80 42.66 24.98
C THR A 807 -1.32 43.58 23.89
N PHE A 808 -2.64 43.61 23.74
CA PHE A 808 -3.39 44.45 22.81
C PHE A 808 -3.96 45.66 23.57
N SER A 809 -3.60 46.87 23.14
CA SER A 809 -4.07 48.15 23.69
C SER A 809 -4.53 49.08 22.56
N VAL A 810 -5.49 49.97 22.84
CA VAL A 810 -6.08 50.88 21.84
C VAL A 810 -5.92 52.33 22.31
N TYR A 811 -5.56 53.23 21.40
CA TYR A 811 -5.33 54.65 21.67
C TYR A 811 -6.05 55.52 20.65
N ASP A 812 -6.51 56.70 21.08
CA ASP A 812 -7.14 57.72 20.21
C ASP A 812 -6.13 58.67 19.54
N GLY A 813 -4.82 58.48 19.75
CA GLY A 813 -3.78 59.36 19.21
C GLY A 813 -3.69 60.75 19.85
N THR A 814 -4.54 61.05 20.85
CA THR A 814 -4.52 62.31 21.63
C THR A 814 -4.16 62.09 23.09
N SER A 815 -4.47 60.91 23.63
CA SER A 815 -4.15 60.44 24.98
C SER A 815 -2.84 59.62 25.00
N THR A 816 -2.08 59.73 26.10
CA THR A 816 -0.97 58.82 26.42
C THR A 816 -1.44 57.53 27.13
N GLU A 817 -2.66 57.53 27.66
CA GLU A 817 -3.29 56.38 28.32
C GLU A 817 -4.20 55.61 27.34
N PRO A 818 -4.24 54.27 27.40
CA PRO A 818 -5.09 53.45 26.53
C PRO A 818 -6.57 53.58 26.87
N LEU A 819 -7.41 53.52 25.83
CA LEU A 819 -8.86 53.48 25.93
C LEU A 819 -9.34 52.18 26.61
N THR A 820 -10.42 52.25 27.39
CA THR A 820 -11.02 51.06 27.99
C THR A 820 -11.51 50.09 26.92
N LEU A 821 -11.05 48.85 27.05
CA LEU A 821 -11.43 47.71 26.22
C LEU A 821 -12.54 46.92 26.88
N HIS A 822 -13.35 46.26 26.07
CA HIS A 822 -14.43 45.37 26.49
C HIS A 822 -14.21 43.99 25.87
N ASN A 823 -14.66 42.93 26.54
CA ASN A 823 -14.59 41.58 25.99
C ASN A 823 -15.81 41.27 25.09
N SER A 824 -15.89 40.06 24.57
CA SER A 824 -16.99 39.60 23.70
C SER A 824 -18.39 39.55 24.36
N LEU A 825 -18.47 39.79 25.67
CA LEU A 825 -19.71 39.93 26.45
C LEU A 825 -19.99 41.39 26.88
N ASP A 826 -19.27 42.36 26.29
CA ASP A 826 -19.30 43.79 26.59
C ASP A 826 -18.92 44.17 28.04
N ALA A 827 -18.29 43.26 28.79
CA ALA A 827 -17.72 43.58 30.09
C ALA A 827 -16.35 44.24 29.94
N ALA A 828 -16.13 45.35 30.64
CA ALA A 828 -14.87 46.09 30.62
C ALA A 828 -13.69 45.22 31.12
N ILE A 829 -12.54 45.36 30.45
CA ILE A 829 -11.31 44.62 30.73
C ILE A 829 -10.45 45.45 31.69
N GLU A 830 -10.15 44.88 32.85
CA GLU A 830 -9.35 45.51 33.90
C GLU A 830 -7.93 45.83 33.38
N GLY A 831 -7.48 47.07 33.62
CA GLY A 831 -6.18 47.57 33.13
C GLY A 831 -6.18 48.12 31.70
N ASN A 832 -7.33 48.24 31.02
CA ASN A 832 -7.47 48.81 29.67
C ASN A 832 -6.61 48.11 28.57
N ALA A 833 -6.18 46.87 28.80
CA ALA A 833 -5.34 46.12 27.88
C ALA A 833 -5.69 44.63 27.90
N TYR A 834 -5.69 43.97 26.74
CA TYR A 834 -6.03 42.55 26.61
C TYR A 834 -4.76 41.72 26.31
N SER A 835 -4.24 41.03 27.32
CA SER A 835 -3.09 40.14 27.18
C SER A 835 -3.50 38.71 26.87
N TYR A 836 -2.82 38.08 25.90
CA TYR A 836 -3.12 36.72 25.43
C TYR A 836 -1.84 36.04 24.91
N ALA A 837 -1.62 34.76 25.23
CA ALA A 837 -0.50 33.97 24.72
C ALA A 837 -0.95 32.88 23.75
N VAL A 838 -0.06 32.39 22.88
CA VAL A 838 -0.42 31.31 21.94
C VAL A 838 -0.69 29.98 22.68
N VAL A 839 -0.09 29.77 23.86
CA VAL A 839 -0.44 28.66 24.75
C VAL A 839 -1.91 28.70 25.20
N ASP A 840 -2.52 29.87 25.36
CA ASP A 840 -3.95 30.01 25.69
C ASP A 840 -4.83 29.56 24.51
N TYR A 841 -4.45 29.93 23.28
CA TYR A 841 -5.11 29.46 22.06
C TYR A 841 -4.99 27.94 21.88
N ILE A 842 -3.79 27.40 22.08
CA ILE A 842 -3.51 25.95 22.11
C ILE A 842 -4.44 25.24 23.10
N ASN A 843 -4.57 25.78 24.31
CA ASN A 843 -5.43 25.21 25.37
C ASN A 843 -6.93 25.36 25.08
N THR A 844 -7.36 26.40 24.36
CA THR A 844 -8.73 26.53 23.87
C THR A 844 -9.01 25.53 22.74
N VAL A 845 -8.17 25.48 21.70
CA VAL A 845 -8.33 24.59 20.54
C VAL A 845 -8.39 23.12 20.96
N LYS A 846 -7.55 22.69 21.91
CA LYS A 846 -7.62 21.34 22.51
C LYS A 846 -8.98 20.99 23.13
N LYS A 847 -9.72 21.97 23.65
CA LYS A 847 -10.99 21.80 24.36
C LYS A 847 -12.21 21.97 23.46
N THR A 848 -12.11 22.71 22.35
CA THR A 848 -13.27 23.14 21.55
C THR A 848 -13.20 22.80 20.06
N SER A 849 -12.05 22.38 19.53
CA SER A 849 -11.92 22.11 18.09
C SER A 849 -11.97 20.62 17.78
N ASN A 850 -12.87 20.23 16.88
CA ASN A 850 -12.89 18.91 16.26
C ASN A 850 -12.02 18.84 14.98
N ASN A 851 -11.33 19.94 14.61
CA ASN A 851 -10.46 19.96 13.43
C ASN A 851 -9.15 19.22 13.75
N ASN A 852 -9.07 17.96 13.31
CA ASN A 852 -7.90 17.10 13.52
C ASN A 852 -6.57 17.67 12.98
N TYR A 853 -6.61 18.51 11.92
CA TYR A 853 -5.41 19.16 11.38
C TYR A 853 -4.92 20.24 12.34
N LEU A 854 -5.83 21.11 12.80
CA LEU A 854 -5.53 22.17 13.78
C LEU A 854 -5.09 21.57 15.12
N LEU A 855 -5.77 20.52 15.60
CA LEU A 855 -5.40 19.77 16.80
C LEU A 855 -4.00 19.14 16.72
N ASN A 856 -3.63 18.56 15.57
CA ASN A 856 -2.32 17.94 15.41
C ASN A 856 -1.20 18.98 15.29
N LEU A 857 -1.46 20.08 14.58
CA LEU A 857 -0.54 21.22 14.49
C LEU A 857 -0.32 21.89 15.87
N VAL A 858 -1.38 22.00 16.67
CA VAL A 858 -1.30 22.41 18.09
C VAL A 858 -0.46 21.45 18.93
N LYS A 859 -0.61 20.13 18.78
CA LYS A 859 0.24 19.14 19.47
C LYS A 859 1.71 19.23 19.05
N SER A 860 1.99 19.49 17.78
CA SER A 860 3.37 19.71 17.29
C SER A 860 4.00 20.96 17.91
N LEU A 861 3.27 22.07 17.99
CA LEU A 861 3.71 23.31 18.63
C LEU A 861 3.92 23.15 20.15
N GLU A 862 3.13 22.31 20.81
CA GLU A 862 3.32 21.95 22.23
C GLU A 862 4.57 21.08 22.45
N ILE A 863 4.71 19.98 21.71
CA ILE A 863 5.89 19.09 21.81
C ILE A 863 7.18 19.88 21.56
N TYR A 864 7.15 20.81 20.60
CA TYR A 864 8.19 21.78 20.32
C TYR A 864 8.50 22.66 21.55
N GLY A 865 7.47 23.30 22.13
CA GLY A 865 7.63 24.21 23.27
C GLY A 865 8.22 23.52 24.50
N THR A 866 7.74 22.33 24.83
CA THR A 866 8.28 21.51 25.93
C THR A 866 9.74 21.08 25.68
N TYR A 867 10.13 20.81 24.43
CA TYR A 867 11.52 20.51 24.11
C TYR A 867 12.43 21.75 24.19
N ALA A 868 11.96 22.91 23.71
CA ALA A 868 12.70 24.17 23.83
C ALA A 868 12.94 24.54 25.29
N GLN A 869 11.91 24.46 26.14
CA GLN A 869 12.03 24.68 27.59
C GLN A 869 13.10 23.77 28.21
N LYS A 870 13.01 22.46 27.95
CA LYS A 870 13.88 21.45 28.55
C LYS A 870 15.33 21.48 28.06
N TYR A 871 15.59 21.95 26.84
CA TYR A 871 16.94 21.95 26.25
C TYR A 871 17.67 23.30 26.34
N PHE A 872 16.93 24.41 26.42
CA PHE A 872 17.51 25.76 26.57
C PHE A 872 17.47 26.29 28.01
N GLY A 873 16.98 25.50 28.97
CA GLY A 873 17.06 25.80 30.41
C GLY A 873 16.15 26.93 30.87
N TYR A 874 14.95 27.03 30.27
CA TYR A 874 13.94 27.97 30.75
C TYR A 874 13.37 27.49 32.09
N ASP A 875 13.42 28.38 33.09
CA ASP A 875 13.11 28.08 34.48
C ASP A 875 11.63 27.68 34.69
N THR A 876 11.41 26.65 35.50
CA THR A 876 10.07 26.12 35.82
C THR A 876 9.42 26.77 37.04
N ASP A 877 10.14 27.60 37.81
CA ASP A 877 9.67 28.15 39.09
C ASP A 877 8.70 29.35 38.93
N SER A 878 7.51 29.09 38.38
CA SER A 878 6.36 30.02 38.46
C SER A 878 4.97 29.35 38.53
N ALA A 879 4.79 28.50 39.55
CA ALA A 879 3.52 28.32 40.27
C ALA A 879 2.21 28.15 39.45
N ASN A 880 2.11 27.12 38.61
CA ASN A 880 0.81 26.56 38.17
C ASN A 880 0.95 25.07 37.75
N GLU A 881 1.54 24.26 38.63
CA GLU A 881 1.92 22.85 38.39
C GLU A 881 0.75 21.85 38.35
N SER A 882 -0.46 22.27 37.94
CA SER A 882 -1.71 21.55 38.18
C SER A 882 -2.70 21.57 37.00
N SER A 883 -2.31 21.02 35.83
CA SER A 883 -3.27 20.47 34.84
C SER A 883 -2.69 19.70 33.64
N LEU A 884 -1.38 19.46 33.53
CA LEU A 884 -0.81 18.62 32.47
C LEU A 884 -1.10 17.13 32.72
N ASP A 885 -2.21 16.64 32.17
CA ASP A 885 -2.67 15.27 32.32
C ASP A 885 -1.74 14.25 31.63
N VAL A 886 -1.08 13.44 32.46
CA VAL A 886 -0.16 12.36 32.10
C VAL A 886 -0.83 11.28 31.24
N SER A 887 -2.17 11.18 31.23
CA SER A 887 -2.90 10.27 30.33
C SER A 887 -2.56 10.52 28.84
N SER A 888 -2.25 11.77 28.48
CA SER A 888 -1.87 12.21 27.13
C SER A 888 -0.66 11.44 26.58
N LEU A 889 0.31 11.09 27.43
CA LEU A 889 1.49 10.30 27.06
C LEU A 889 1.14 8.84 26.74
N ASN A 890 0.17 8.25 27.45
CA ASN A 890 -0.27 6.87 27.23
C ASN A 890 -1.16 6.73 25.97
N TYR A 891 -1.89 7.78 25.57
CA TYR A 891 -2.63 7.79 24.30
C TYR A 891 -1.67 7.66 23.09
N VAL A 892 -0.53 8.34 23.13
CA VAL A 892 0.50 8.29 22.09
C VAL A 892 1.19 6.92 22.06
N LYS A 893 1.46 6.33 23.23
CA LYS A 893 2.26 5.10 23.42
C LYS A 893 1.70 3.81 22.81
N ASN A 894 0.48 3.84 22.24
CA ASN A 894 -0.27 2.64 21.84
C ASN A 894 -0.67 2.55 20.35
N LYS A 895 -0.44 3.59 19.53
CA LYS A 895 -1.07 3.67 18.18
C LYS A 895 -0.10 3.61 16.99
N ILE A 896 1.17 3.31 17.23
CA ILE A 896 2.25 3.53 16.27
C ILE A 896 3.25 2.35 16.33
N THR A 897 3.88 1.96 15.22
CA THR A 897 4.74 0.74 15.19
C THR A 897 6.00 0.90 14.32
N TYR A 898 6.99 0.01 14.49
CA TYR A 898 8.29 0.07 13.78
C TYR A 898 8.16 0.26 12.25
N SER A 899 7.17 -0.42 11.65
CA SER A 899 6.86 -0.38 10.21
C SER A 899 6.39 0.98 9.67
N SER A 900 6.12 1.97 10.53
CA SER A 900 5.90 3.36 10.11
C SER A 900 7.22 4.05 9.77
N VAL A 901 8.17 3.91 10.70
CA VAL A 901 9.44 4.65 10.71
C VAL A 901 10.36 4.17 9.58
N SER A 902 10.21 2.91 9.15
CA SER A 902 10.91 2.37 7.98
C SER A 902 10.61 3.10 6.66
N SER A 903 9.55 3.89 6.55
CA SER A 903 9.33 4.78 5.38
C SER A 903 10.23 6.04 5.37
N TYR A 904 10.93 6.29 6.48
CA TYR A 904 11.98 7.30 6.63
C TYR A 904 13.37 6.65 6.86
N LYS A 905 13.48 5.32 6.73
CA LYS A 905 14.81 4.67 6.61
C LYS A 905 15.40 5.03 5.25
N TYR A 906 16.32 5.97 5.27
CA TYR A 906 17.55 6.02 4.47
C TYR A 906 17.68 4.86 3.46
N SER A 907 17.13 5.04 2.26
CA SER A 907 17.61 4.30 1.09
C SER A 907 19.04 4.78 0.87
N LYS A 908 20.03 3.98 1.28
CA LYS A 908 21.46 4.32 1.18
C LYS A 908 21.78 4.60 -0.30
N PRO A 909 22.00 5.86 -0.71
CA PRO A 909 22.40 6.16 -2.07
C PRO A 909 23.85 5.72 -2.25
N ASP A 910 24.21 5.39 -3.49
CA ASP A 910 25.61 5.42 -3.88
C ASP A 910 26.01 6.88 -4.01
N TYR A 911 26.80 7.35 -3.05
CA TYR A 911 27.33 8.71 -3.06
C TYR A 911 28.42 8.84 -4.13
N PRO A 912 28.53 9.99 -4.82
CA PRO A 912 29.72 10.28 -5.61
C PRO A 912 30.95 10.23 -4.71
N GLU A 913 32.06 9.72 -5.25
CA GLU A 913 33.29 9.48 -4.50
C GLU A 913 33.81 10.79 -3.86
N GLY A 914 34.10 10.75 -2.56
CA GLY A 914 34.48 11.93 -1.77
C GLY A 914 33.32 12.74 -1.17
N LEU A 915 32.05 12.32 -1.31
CA LEU A 915 30.90 12.95 -0.63
C LEU A 915 30.34 12.08 0.50
N LYS A 916 30.11 12.68 1.68
CA LYS A 916 29.65 11.98 2.90
C LYS A 916 28.74 12.87 3.76
N LEU A 917 27.48 12.47 3.97
CA LEU A 917 26.60 13.14 4.94
C LEU A 917 27.13 12.91 6.37
N THR A 918 27.34 13.98 7.13
CA THR A 918 27.89 13.93 8.52
C THR A 918 26.85 14.24 9.59
N GLY A 919 25.80 14.99 9.27
CA GLY A 919 24.76 15.34 10.24
C GLY A 919 23.64 16.19 9.68
N TYR A 920 22.71 16.56 10.56
CA TYR A 920 21.57 17.43 10.26
C TYR A 920 21.06 18.04 11.57
N ALA A 921 20.50 19.24 11.49
CA ALA A 921 19.95 19.97 12.64
C ALA A 921 18.70 20.77 12.25
N LEU A 922 17.89 21.12 13.24
CA LEU A 922 16.78 22.07 13.11
C LEU A 922 17.06 23.23 14.07
N VAL A 923 17.20 24.42 13.52
CA VAL A 923 17.52 25.67 14.22
C VAL A 923 16.29 26.57 14.25
N LEU A 924 16.07 27.18 15.41
CA LEU A 924 14.73 27.47 15.94
C LEU A 924 14.67 28.89 16.52
N GLU A 925 14.99 29.85 15.66
CA GLU A 925 15.22 31.25 16.01
C GLU A 925 14.14 32.15 15.36
N SER A 926 14.52 33.30 14.79
CA SER A 926 13.60 34.20 14.05
C SER A 926 12.97 33.55 12.80
N THR A 927 13.58 32.47 12.30
CA THR A 927 13.07 31.62 11.22
C THR A 927 13.29 30.15 11.59
N THR A 928 12.39 29.26 11.16
CA THR A 928 12.60 27.80 11.30
C THR A 928 13.52 27.35 10.17
N THR A 929 14.73 26.90 10.51
CA THR A 929 15.79 26.57 9.55
C THR A 929 16.27 25.13 9.73
N PHE A 930 16.13 24.29 8.72
CA PHE A 930 16.75 22.96 8.69
C PHE A 930 18.13 23.03 8.06
N LYS A 931 19.12 22.37 8.68
CA LYS A 931 20.52 22.38 8.27
C LYS A 931 21.00 20.96 7.98
N LEU A 932 21.76 20.78 6.90
CA LEU A 932 22.35 19.50 6.48
C LEU A 932 23.86 19.65 6.42
N TYR A 933 24.57 18.80 7.14
CA TYR A 933 26.03 18.84 7.28
C TYR A 933 26.64 17.67 6.52
N PHE A 934 27.69 17.94 5.75
CA PHE A 934 28.39 16.94 4.95
C PHE A 934 29.87 17.27 4.76
N GLU A 935 30.65 16.22 4.50
CA GLU A 935 32.04 16.30 4.05
C GLU A 935 32.08 16.10 2.53
N CYS A 936 32.84 16.93 1.83
CA CYS A 936 33.01 16.88 0.38
C CYS A 936 34.44 17.28 -0.01
N ASP A 937 35.14 16.40 -0.74
CA ASP A 937 36.53 16.64 -1.14
C ASP A 937 36.69 17.64 -2.29
N ASP A 938 35.71 17.73 -3.20
CA ASP A 938 35.64 18.77 -4.24
C ASP A 938 34.20 19.22 -4.50
N ILE A 939 33.80 20.27 -3.79
CA ILE A 939 32.45 20.84 -3.89
C ILE A 939 32.17 21.49 -5.26
N SER A 940 33.19 21.79 -6.06
CA SER A 940 33.01 22.49 -7.34
C SER A 940 32.35 21.63 -8.42
N LYS A 941 32.38 20.30 -8.25
CA LYS A 941 31.76 19.32 -9.15
C LYS A 941 30.29 19.02 -8.84
N LEU A 942 29.71 19.57 -7.77
CA LEU A 942 28.38 19.20 -7.30
C LEU A 942 27.42 20.40 -7.24
N LYS A 943 26.27 20.28 -7.90
CA LYS A 943 25.10 21.13 -7.72
C LYS A 943 24.12 20.47 -6.75
N PHE A 944 23.39 21.27 -5.98
CA PHE A 944 22.39 20.81 -5.02
C PHE A 944 21.05 21.51 -5.30
N HIS A 945 19.97 20.75 -5.45
CA HIS A 945 18.66 21.26 -5.89
C HIS A 945 17.53 20.71 -5.01
N ASP A 946 16.86 21.56 -4.22
CA ASP A 946 15.59 21.20 -3.58
C ASP A 946 14.46 21.33 -4.60
N LEU A 947 13.77 20.24 -4.89
CA LEU A 947 12.60 20.22 -5.79
C LEU A 947 11.47 21.16 -5.35
N SER A 948 11.47 21.63 -4.09
CA SER A 948 10.45 22.52 -3.52
C SER A 948 10.89 23.98 -3.35
N SER A 949 12.19 24.30 -3.45
CA SER A 949 12.72 25.65 -3.21
C SER A 949 13.83 26.14 -4.16
N GLY A 950 14.41 25.26 -4.99
CA GLY A 950 15.39 25.63 -6.03
C GLY A 950 16.83 25.26 -5.69
N ILE A 951 17.79 26.00 -6.25
CA ILE A 951 19.23 25.75 -6.06
C ILE A 951 19.62 26.05 -4.61
N LEU A 952 20.24 25.08 -3.95
CA LEU A 952 20.81 25.22 -2.61
C LEU A 952 22.31 25.47 -2.73
N THR A 953 22.82 26.51 -2.06
CA THR A 953 24.25 26.82 -2.04
C THR A 953 24.92 26.25 -0.79
N PRO A 954 25.89 25.32 -0.92
CA PRO A 954 26.72 24.88 0.19
C PRO A 954 27.54 26.02 0.79
N VAL A 955 27.55 26.13 2.12
CA VAL A 955 28.40 27.06 2.88
C VAL A 955 29.50 26.25 3.56
N ASN A 956 30.77 26.58 3.30
CA ASN A 956 31.89 25.93 3.97
C ASN A 956 31.91 26.32 5.46
N ILE A 957 32.13 25.33 6.34
CA ILE A 957 32.19 25.51 7.79
C ILE A 957 33.65 25.42 8.28
N SER A 958 34.37 24.39 7.82
CA SER A 958 35.77 24.12 8.19
C SER A 958 36.34 23.00 7.31
N GLY A 959 37.47 23.25 6.63
CA GLY A 959 38.12 22.24 5.77
C GLY A 959 37.17 21.70 4.71
N ASN A 960 36.98 20.38 4.65
CA ASN A 960 36.09 19.71 3.70
C ASN A 960 34.63 19.67 4.18
N GLN A 961 34.27 20.32 5.32
CA GLN A 961 32.91 20.31 5.88
C GLN A 961 32.07 21.48 5.39
N TYR A 962 30.86 21.19 4.93
CA TYR A 962 29.87 22.13 4.39
C TYR A 962 28.51 21.98 5.07
N VAL A 963 27.72 23.06 5.06
CA VAL A 963 26.30 23.06 5.45
C VAL A 963 25.42 23.58 4.31
N ILE A 964 24.26 22.95 4.13
CA ILE A 964 23.14 23.47 3.35
C ILE A 964 22.04 23.88 4.33
N GLU A 965 21.47 25.08 4.14
CA GLU A 965 20.43 25.65 5.03
C GLU A 965 19.12 25.88 4.27
N MET A 966 18.07 25.14 4.63
CA MET A 966 16.70 25.38 4.17
C MET A 966 15.98 26.24 5.22
N LYS A 967 15.78 27.52 4.88
CA LYS A 967 15.23 28.57 5.76
C LYS A 967 13.72 28.73 5.56
N ASP A 968 13.10 29.53 6.43
CA ASP A 968 11.70 29.95 6.33
C ASP A 968 10.70 28.79 6.18
N ILE A 969 10.98 27.66 6.85
CA ILE A 969 10.12 26.48 6.86
C ILE A 969 8.86 26.81 7.67
N VAL A 970 7.85 27.33 6.97
CA VAL A 970 6.56 27.72 7.55
C VAL A 970 5.93 26.56 8.32
N ALA A 971 5.30 26.84 9.47
CA ALA A 971 4.86 25.81 10.40
C ALA A 971 3.93 24.75 9.77
N LYS A 972 3.13 25.11 8.76
CA LYS A 972 2.27 24.17 8.02
C LYS A 972 3.02 23.19 7.10
N LYS A 973 4.32 23.39 6.83
CA LYS A 973 5.20 22.56 6.00
C LYS A 973 6.27 21.78 6.79
N ILE A 974 6.32 21.90 8.12
CA ILE A 974 7.40 21.28 8.93
C ILE A 974 7.41 19.72 8.90
N ALA A 975 6.33 19.12 8.41
CA ALA A 975 6.18 17.68 8.18
C ALA A 975 6.31 17.26 6.71
N ASP A 976 6.56 18.20 5.79
CA ASP A 976 6.74 17.90 4.36
C ASP A 976 8.04 17.12 4.14
N ASP A 977 8.09 16.38 3.03
CA ASP A 977 9.29 15.72 2.54
C ASP A 977 10.00 16.65 1.54
N HIS A 978 11.18 17.18 1.92
CA HIS A 978 12.08 17.85 0.99
C HIS A 978 12.91 16.80 0.23
N TYR A 979 13.15 17.06 -1.06
CA TYR A 979 13.93 16.19 -1.92
C TYR A 979 15.07 17.00 -2.52
N ILE A 980 16.30 16.70 -2.11
CA ILE A 980 17.50 17.38 -2.55
C ILE A 980 18.22 16.48 -3.55
N ASP A 981 18.19 16.87 -4.81
CA ASP A 981 18.99 16.25 -5.86
C ASP A 981 20.41 16.78 -5.80
N ILE A 982 21.35 15.87 -6.04
CA ILE A 982 22.79 16.09 -6.12
C ILE A 982 23.19 15.70 -7.53
N GLU A 983 23.64 16.69 -8.30
CA GLU A 983 23.80 16.61 -9.76
C GLU A 983 25.20 17.09 -10.15
N ASP A 984 25.76 16.54 -11.22
CA ASP A 984 27.09 16.92 -11.72
C ASP A 984 27.11 18.37 -12.21
N ALA A 985 28.16 19.10 -11.87
CA ALA A 985 28.25 20.53 -12.20
C ALA A 985 28.49 20.80 -13.70
N GLU A 986 29.07 19.86 -14.45
CA GLU A 986 29.36 19.99 -15.88
C GLU A 986 28.31 19.30 -16.77
N THR A 987 27.84 18.10 -16.41
CA THR A 987 26.87 17.33 -17.26
C THR A 987 25.40 17.50 -16.86
N GLU A 988 25.12 17.95 -15.64
CA GLU A 988 23.78 18.00 -15.03
C GLU A 988 23.11 16.62 -14.83
N ASP A 989 23.88 15.52 -14.93
CA ASP A 989 23.41 14.19 -14.57
C ASP A 989 23.26 14.03 -13.05
N ARG A 990 22.19 13.36 -12.61
CA ARG A 990 21.87 13.19 -11.19
C ARG A 990 22.60 11.99 -10.59
N TYR A 991 23.56 12.26 -9.71
CA TYR A 991 24.19 11.25 -8.86
C TYR A 991 23.22 10.65 -7.83
N CYS A 992 22.50 11.51 -7.08
CA CYS A 992 21.77 11.07 -5.89
C CYS A 992 20.55 11.96 -5.60
N ARG A 993 19.50 11.37 -5.02
CA ARG A 993 18.34 12.09 -4.43
C ARG A 993 18.26 11.82 -2.93
N LEU A 994 18.50 12.84 -2.11
CA LEU A 994 18.30 12.78 -0.67
C LEU A 994 16.86 13.18 -0.30
N LYS A 995 16.15 12.29 0.41
CA LYS A 995 14.85 12.58 1.02
C LYS A 995 15.04 12.97 2.48
N VAL A 996 14.69 14.20 2.84
CA VAL A 996 14.90 14.76 4.18
C VAL A 996 13.62 15.44 4.68
N SER A 997 13.43 15.51 6.00
CA SER A 997 12.28 16.21 6.60
C SER A 997 12.67 16.73 7.98
N PRO A 998 12.28 17.97 8.37
CA PRO A 998 12.53 18.51 9.70
C PRO A 998 12.06 17.60 10.84
N LEU A 999 10.90 16.96 10.66
CA LEU A 999 10.32 16.02 11.61
C LEU A 999 11.21 14.76 11.84
N ALA A 1000 12.01 14.36 10.86
CA ALA A 1000 12.91 13.22 10.98
C ALA A 1000 14.15 13.53 11.84
N TYR A 1001 14.61 14.78 11.90
CA TYR A 1001 15.67 15.19 12.84
C TYR A 1001 15.20 15.09 14.29
N VAL A 1002 13.98 15.57 14.58
CA VAL A 1002 13.40 15.52 15.94
C VAL A 1002 13.39 14.08 16.47
N TYR A 1003 13.04 13.10 15.63
CA TYR A 1003 13.10 11.67 15.98
C TYR A 1003 14.54 11.15 16.17
N SER A 1004 15.50 11.63 15.38
CA SER A 1004 16.91 11.23 15.53
C SER A 1004 17.57 11.79 16.79
N ALA A 1005 17.27 13.04 17.15
CA ALA A 1005 17.66 13.64 18.42
C ALA A 1005 17.04 12.90 19.62
N LEU A 1006 15.73 12.59 19.55
CA LEU A 1006 15.04 11.74 20.54
C LEU A 1006 15.70 10.37 20.74
N LYS A 1007 16.29 9.79 19.68
CA LYS A 1007 17.01 8.51 19.75
C LYS A 1007 18.37 8.63 20.44
N GLN A 1008 19.11 9.72 20.22
CA GLN A 1008 20.45 9.92 20.82
C GLN A 1008 20.40 10.17 22.33
N LEU A 1009 19.28 10.66 22.87
CA LEU A 1009 19.08 10.88 24.30
C LEU A 1009 18.87 9.59 25.11
N GLY A 1010 18.79 8.42 24.46
CA GLY A 1010 18.69 7.10 25.10
C GLY A 1010 20.05 6.45 25.34
N THR A 1011 20.85 6.98 26.27
CA THR A 1011 22.15 6.40 26.68
C THR A 1011 22.03 5.55 27.96
N SER A 1012 22.95 4.58 28.09
CA SER A 1012 23.13 3.60 29.18
C SER A 1012 21.98 2.60 29.46
N GLU A 1013 22.21 1.36 29.00
CA GLU A 1013 22.05 0.12 29.80
C GLU A 1013 20.77 -0.09 30.63
N ASP A 1014 19.60 -0.16 29.97
CA ASP A 1014 18.65 -1.26 30.22
C ASP A 1014 17.68 -1.44 29.03
N ALA A 1015 17.98 -2.40 28.14
CA ALA A 1015 17.51 -2.39 26.75
C ALA A 1015 16.29 -3.29 26.47
N SER A 1016 15.28 -3.28 27.35
CA SER A 1016 14.13 -4.21 27.28
C SER A 1016 12.76 -3.57 26.96
N ASP A 1017 12.49 -2.31 27.34
CA ASP A 1017 11.09 -1.80 27.38
C ASP A 1017 10.83 -0.43 26.69
N ILE A 1018 11.81 0.15 25.99
CA ILE A 1018 11.60 1.38 25.20
C ILE A 1018 11.15 1.04 23.79
N ASN A 1019 9.83 0.82 23.64
CA ASN A 1019 9.17 0.52 22.38
C ASN A 1019 9.03 1.77 21.47
N LEU A 1020 10.18 2.36 21.09
CA LEU A 1020 10.35 3.58 20.29
C LEU A 1020 9.65 3.55 18.92
N CYS A 1021 9.23 2.35 18.51
CA CYS A 1021 8.21 2.06 17.52
C CYS A 1021 6.98 2.97 17.57
N ASN A 1022 6.63 3.54 18.74
CA ASN A 1022 5.36 4.22 19.02
C ASN A 1022 5.32 5.77 18.83
N LEU A 1023 6.14 6.40 17.97
CA LEU A 1023 6.05 7.87 17.71
C LEU A 1023 5.77 8.39 16.27
N MET A 1024 5.95 7.65 15.16
CA MET A 1024 5.75 8.18 13.78
C MET A 1024 4.78 7.43 12.80
N LYS A 1025 3.53 7.05 13.17
CA LYS A 1025 2.51 6.42 12.25
C LYS A 1025 1.38 7.34 11.81
N ALA A 1026 1.60 8.65 11.88
CA ALA A 1026 0.54 9.65 11.80
C ALA A 1026 0.70 10.67 10.65
N PHE A 1027 1.42 10.34 9.56
CA PHE A 1027 1.80 11.32 8.53
C PHE A 1027 1.79 10.87 7.05
N ARG A 1028 1.09 9.79 6.67
CA ARG A 1028 0.83 9.47 5.24
C ARG A 1028 -0.61 8.95 5.01
N TYR A 1029 -1.10 9.14 3.78
CA TYR A 1029 -2.51 9.23 3.36
C TYR A 1029 -3.21 10.53 3.84
N TYR A 1030 -3.85 11.34 2.99
CA TYR A 1030 -4.16 11.23 1.55
C TYR A 1030 -3.66 12.44 0.75
N ASN A 1031 -3.46 12.24 -0.56
CA ASN A 1031 -3.29 13.33 -1.53
C ASN A 1031 -3.80 12.89 -2.92
N THR A 1032 -5.06 13.20 -3.28
CA THR A 1032 -5.62 13.23 -4.65
C THR A 1032 -7.05 13.79 -4.65
N CYS A 1033 -7.30 14.81 -5.47
CA CYS A 1033 -8.58 15.17 -6.09
C CYS A 1033 -9.83 15.39 -5.21
N ALA A 1034 -9.94 16.59 -4.64
CA ALA A 1034 -11.03 17.55 -4.96
C ALA A 1034 -10.66 18.95 -4.43
#